data_AF-A0A4Z0A315-F1
#
_entry.id   AF-A0A4Z0A315-F1
#
_cell.length_a   1.000
_cell.length_b   1.000
_cell.length_c   1.000
_cell.angle_alpha   90.00
_cell.angle_beta   90.00
_cell.angle_gamma   90.00
#
_symmetry.space_group_name_H-M   'P 1'
#
loop_
_entity.id
_entity.type
_entity.pdbx_description
1 polymer ?
#
loop_
_entity_poly.entity_id
_entity_poly.type
_entity_poly.pdbx_seq_one_letter_code
_entity_poly.pdbx_strand_id
1 'polypeptide(L)'
;MPQSRAHEVFMGWEKIWGGIILVKLFGQSTIIVNSFEAATTMLDKKSAIYSDRPILAVAGEMVGLKNSLVCYPNGSRLRDARAMLHRFIGTRASMKQYHPTIEAEMHRLLRRILERPSPDDVQKHIRLTVGATIMMIAHGYSANEENDPYIDIAEVWNRGFAEVMEPGAFWADTFPILLHVPSWFPGTSWKERAKAVSIAFSNLADIPHQFVKEQMERGIAVPSFTSAHLEQEGLSPEKEILIKYVASSIMGAGADTTVGVVSAFFLAMTLYPDVQRRAQAELDAVVGNDRLPSFEDRERLPYLDALVKEVLRWNPILPQGVAHCTTEDDVQDGYFIPKGAVIVPNIWKFCRDEERYKNAMDFIPERFIASESKEAELDPLTFVFGFGRRICPGIQMALAQVFMACAMSLSVFDITKAIKDGKQMEPLQDFAGSMIRLAVFTILFCGINPGRMTAEQRHYFAGPWNHFWKCLERSGLTSRLLPASEDYTLPRLFNLGLVRLSLSFSPRELTTAHPDQPRTATVLRVQLTAGEMASSVPTLLAKIRRLRPRVVCFVGKLMWGNVARVLKKVAVAPPGADQATSSSRSASPATRGKGKGKGRKGRKGKKDKNEGYGLQPLKVVHDAAEDGAVRETLFFVVPSSSPRVVSHQLDDKVELFALLKEQVDQAKRGVLDTSYMSVVPLASE
;
A
#
# COMPACT_ATOMS: atom_id res chain seq x y z
N MET A 1 9.25 -13.83 12.70
CA MET A 1 8.29 -13.56 11.60
C MET A 1 8.86 -12.44 10.73
N PRO A 2 8.71 -12.50 9.40
CA PRO A 2 9.22 -11.48 8.49
C PRO A 2 8.52 -10.14 8.70
N GLN A 3 9.27 -9.02 8.61
CA GLN A 3 8.72 -7.66 8.77
C GLN A 3 8.20 -7.03 7.47
N SER A 4 8.45 -7.66 6.32
CA SER A 4 8.02 -7.19 5.00
C SER A 4 8.06 -8.35 4.00
N ARG A 5 7.15 -8.35 3.00
CA ARG A 5 7.10 -9.36 1.93
C ARG A 5 7.09 -10.80 2.49
N ALA A 6 6.30 -11.02 3.54
CA ALA A 6 6.28 -12.28 4.26
C ALA A 6 5.97 -13.49 3.33
N HIS A 7 5.19 -13.29 2.27
CA HIS A 7 4.88 -14.31 1.27
C HIS A 7 6.12 -14.82 0.51
N GLU A 8 7.04 -13.94 0.12
CA GLU A 8 8.31 -14.32 -0.53
C GLU A 8 9.22 -15.04 0.45
N VAL A 9 9.32 -14.55 1.69
CA VAL A 9 10.14 -15.19 2.72
C VAL A 9 9.61 -16.58 3.06
N PHE A 10 8.30 -16.72 3.22
CA PHE A 10 7.64 -18.00 3.45
C PHE A 10 7.83 -18.96 2.28
N MET A 11 7.78 -18.49 1.04
CA MET A 11 8.10 -19.30 -0.14
C MET A 11 9.56 -19.78 -0.10
N GLY A 12 10.50 -18.92 0.28
CA GLY A 12 11.92 -19.29 0.44
C GLY A 12 12.16 -20.33 1.54
N TRP A 13 11.38 -20.27 2.62
CA TRP A 13 11.44 -21.21 3.74
C TRP A 13 11.07 -22.64 3.36
N GLU A 14 10.25 -22.84 2.32
CA GLU A 14 9.89 -24.17 1.82
C GLU A 14 11.11 -25.00 1.44
N LYS A 15 12.12 -24.37 0.85
CA LYS A 15 13.36 -25.04 0.43
C LYS A 15 14.17 -25.61 1.61
N ILE A 16 13.91 -25.12 2.83
CA ILE A 16 14.65 -25.48 4.04
C ILE A 16 13.83 -26.47 4.88
N TRP A 17 12.53 -26.21 5.06
CA TRP A 17 11.68 -26.92 6.02
C TRP A 17 10.49 -27.65 5.41
N GLY A 18 10.27 -27.55 4.10
CA GLY A 18 9.18 -28.21 3.39
C GLY A 18 7.88 -27.41 3.35
N GLY A 19 6.81 -28.07 2.86
CA GLY A 19 5.53 -27.43 2.51
C GLY A 19 4.64 -27.00 3.69
N ILE A 20 4.91 -27.47 4.92
CA ILE A 20 4.18 -27.12 6.14
C ILE A 20 5.20 -26.72 7.21
N ILE A 21 5.14 -25.49 7.70
CA ILE A 21 6.18 -24.91 8.56
C ILE A 21 5.54 -24.37 9.84
N LEU A 22 6.01 -24.83 11.00
CA LEU A 22 5.62 -24.31 12.30
C LEU A 22 6.56 -23.18 12.75
N VAL A 23 6.00 -22.02 13.04
CA VAL A 23 6.64 -20.91 13.74
C VAL A 23 5.99 -20.75 15.10
N LYS A 24 6.78 -20.92 16.17
CA LYS A 24 6.32 -20.75 17.55
C LYS A 24 6.89 -19.47 18.14
N LEU A 25 6.02 -18.51 18.48
CA LEU A 25 6.41 -17.25 19.11
C LEU A 25 5.59 -17.04 20.38
N PHE A 26 6.27 -16.93 21.53
CA PHE A 26 5.65 -16.67 22.84
C PHE A 26 4.43 -17.55 23.17
N GLY A 27 4.47 -18.82 22.76
CA GLY A 27 3.37 -19.78 22.97
C GLY A 27 2.34 -19.85 21.85
N GLN A 28 2.26 -18.85 20.96
CA GLN A 28 1.42 -18.89 19.77
C GLN A 28 2.04 -19.78 18.69
N SER A 29 1.28 -20.75 18.23
CA SER A 29 1.64 -21.60 17.09
C SER A 29 1.09 -20.98 15.81
N THR A 30 1.96 -20.69 14.85
CA THR A 30 1.60 -20.23 13.50
C THR A 30 2.11 -21.24 12.50
N ILE A 31 1.24 -21.78 11.66
CA ILE A 31 1.57 -22.76 10.63
C ILE A 31 1.45 -22.09 9.27
N ILE A 32 2.58 -22.03 8.57
CA ILE A 32 2.67 -21.54 7.21
C ILE A 32 2.49 -22.73 6.27
N VAL A 33 1.57 -22.60 5.32
CA VAL A 33 1.23 -23.69 4.38
C VAL A 33 1.61 -23.28 2.96
N ASN A 34 2.72 -23.84 2.47
CA ASN A 34 3.24 -23.66 1.13
C ASN A 34 2.84 -24.81 0.18
N SER A 35 2.42 -25.97 0.68
CA SER A 35 1.83 -27.00 -0.20
C SER A 35 0.38 -26.66 -0.53
N PHE A 36 0.04 -26.64 -1.83
CA PHE A 36 -1.33 -26.46 -2.30
C PHE A 36 -2.25 -27.60 -1.83
N GLU A 37 -1.76 -28.85 -1.86
CA GLU A 37 -2.50 -30.05 -1.44
C GLU A 37 -2.82 -29.99 0.05
N ALA A 38 -1.84 -29.61 0.87
CA ALA A 38 -2.01 -29.42 2.29
C ALA A 38 -3.02 -28.30 2.57
N ALA A 39 -2.91 -27.16 1.88
CA ALA A 39 -3.86 -26.05 2.03
C ALA A 39 -5.28 -26.45 1.66
N THR A 40 -5.48 -27.14 0.54
CA THR A 40 -6.79 -27.65 0.12
C THR A 40 -7.34 -28.68 1.11
N THR A 41 -6.50 -29.58 1.62
CA THR A 41 -6.95 -30.59 2.60
C THR A 41 -7.35 -29.94 3.92
N MET A 42 -6.52 -29.06 4.47
CA MET A 42 -6.77 -28.39 5.74
C MET A 42 -7.94 -27.41 5.64
N LEU A 43 -7.87 -26.45 4.71
CA LEU A 43 -8.76 -25.29 4.71
C LEU A 43 -10.08 -25.52 3.96
N ASP A 44 -10.13 -26.49 3.05
CA ASP A 44 -11.33 -26.81 2.26
C ASP A 44 -11.99 -28.11 2.77
N LYS A 45 -11.30 -29.25 2.63
CA LYS A 45 -11.85 -30.58 3.01
C LYS A 45 -12.10 -30.68 4.51
N LYS A 46 -11.17 -30.20 5.35
CA LYS A 46 -11.30 -30.13 6.81
C LYS A 46 -11.78 -28.77 7.30
N SER A 47 -12.48 -27.99 6.46
CA SER A 47 -12.91 -26.62 6.79
C SER A 47 -13.71 -26.49 8.10
N ALA A 48 -14.31 -27.55 8.64
CA ALA A 48 -14.93 -27.52 9.96
C ALA A 48 -13.98 -27.16 11.10
N ILE A 49 -12.74 -27.65 11.01
CA ILE A 49 -11.68 -27.45 12.01
C ILE A 49 -10.96 -26.13 11.75
N TYR A 50 -10.74 -25.81 10.46
CA TYR A 50 -9.82 -24.77 10.02
C TYR A 50 -10.49 -23.43 9.65
N SER A 51 -11.78 -23.24 9.94
CA SER A 51 -12.51 -22.02 9.55
C SER A 51 -12.62 -20.96 10.62
N ASP A 52 -11.96 -21.08 11.77
CA ASP A 52 -12.00 -20.01 12.76
C ASP A 52 -11.04 -18.86 12.42
N ARG A 53 -11.00 -17.82 13.26
CA ARG A 53 -10.12 -16.65 13.09
C ARG A 53 -9.27 -16.41 14.33
N PRO A 54 -8.02 -15.93 14.16
CA PRO A 54 -7.23 -15.49 15.29
C PRO A 54 -7.91 -14.33 16.01
N ILE A 55 -7.84 -14.33 17.34
CA ILE A 55 -8.30 -13.21 18.16
C ILE A 55 -7.20 -12.14 18.12
N LEU A 56 -7.46 -11.08 17.38
CA LEU A 56 -6.58 -9.91 17.33
C LEU A 56 -7.06 -8.90 18.36
N ALA A 57 -6.29 -8.68 19.42
CA ALA A 57 -6.70 -7.90 20.57
C ALA A 57 -6.92 -6.42 20.19
N VAL A 58 -6.03 -5.83 19.39
CA VAL A 58 -6.15 -4.43 18.96
C VAL A 58 -7.24 -4.27 17.91
N ALA A 59 -7.19 -5.06 16.84
CA ALA A 59 -8.17 -4.99 15.76
C ALA A 59 -9.58 -5.37 16.24
N GLY A 60 -9.71 -6.47 16.98
CA GLY A 60 -10.98 -6.96 17.50
C GLY A 60 -11.62 -6.03 18.52
N GLU A 61 -10.92 -5.76 19.63
CA GLU A 61 -11.50 -5.06 20.78
C GLU A 61 -11.41 -3.54 20.67
N MET A 62 -10.26 -2.97 20.29
CA MET A 62 -10.10 -1.51 20.24
C MET A 62 -10.66 -0.89 18.97
N VAL A 63 -10.45 -1.53 17.81
CA VAL A 63 -10.97 -1.01 16.52
C VAL A 63 -12.44 -1.38 16.35
N GLY A 64 -12.86 -2.55 16.85
CA GLY A 64 -14.23 -3.06 16.72
C GLY A 64 -14.41 -4.08 15.58
N LEU A 65 -13.32 -4.57 14.98
CA LEU A 65 -13.37 -5.52 13.86
C LEU A 65 -14.01 -6.86 14.23
N LYS A 66 -14.19 -7.18 15.52
CA LYS A 66 -15.01 -8.32 15.95
C LYS A 66 -16.45 -8.28 15.41
N ASN A 67 -16.92 -7.10 15.03
CA ASN A 67 -18.22 -6.91 14.39
C ASN A 67 -18.17 -7.07 12.85
N SER A 68 -17.00 -7.17 12.23
CA SER A 68 -16.84 -7.35 10.79
C SER A 68 -16.90 -8.83 10.40
N LEU A 69 -17.51 -9.13 9.24
CA LEU A 69 -17.66 -10.50 8.72
C LEU A 69 -16.32 -11.25 8.62
N VAL A 70 -15.25 -10.56 8.27
CA VAL A 70 -13.92 -11.16 8.08
C VAL A 70 -13.34 -11.75 9.38
N CYS A 71 -13.71 -11.19 10.54
CA CYS A 71 -13.20 -11.56 11.87
C CYS A 71 -14.23 -12.30 12.74
N TYR A 72 -15.47 -12.52 12.27
CA TYR A 72 -16.43 -13.33 13.02
C TYR A 72 -15.84 -14.70 13.35
N PRO A 73 -15.92 -15.17 14.61
CA PRO A 73 -15.59 -16.55 14.95
C PRO A 73 -16.48 -17.53 14.18
N ASN A 74 -16.05 -18.79 14.10
CA ASN A 74 -16.89 -19.85 13.56
C ASN A 74 -18.14 -20.02 14.45
N GLY A 75 -19.35 -19.90 13.86
CA GLY A 75 -20.60 -19.93 14.64
C GLY A 75 -21.83 -19.48 13.85
N SER A 76 -22.99 -19.38 14.53
CA SER A 76 -24.26 -18.99 13.92
C SER A 76 -24.20 -17.63 13.23
N ARG A 77 -23.62 -16.62 13.89
CA ARG A 77 -23.47 -15.27 13.34
C ARG A 77 -22.76 -15.24 11.98
N LEU A 78 -21.68 -16.02 11.84
CA LEU A 78 -20.98 -16.18 10.56
C LEU A 78 -21.88 -16.85 9.52
N ARG A 79 -22.56 -17.95 9.89
CA ARG A 79 -23.45 -18.67 8.97
C ARG A 79 -24.59 -17.79 8.47
N ASP A 80 -25.23 -17.02 9.36
CA ASP A 80 -26.34 -16.14 9.01
C ASP A 80 -25.89 -15.03 8.06
N ALA A 81 -24.77 -14.37 8.38
CA ALA A 81 -24.19 -13.36 7.53
C ALA A 81 -23.78 -13.89 6.14
N ARG A 82 -23.19 -15.09 6.10
CA ARG A 82 -22.82 -15.77 4.85
C ARG A 82 -24.05 -16.17 4.04
N ALA A 83 -25.13 -16.60 4.68
CA ALA A 83 -26.38 -16.92 4.02
C ALA A 83 -27.03 -15.68 3.39
N MET A 84 -27.01 -14.53 4.08
CA MET A 84 -27.48 -13.25 3.51
C MET A 84 -26.70 -12.87 2.25
N LEU A 85 -25.37 -12.88 2.33
CA LEU A 85 -24.51 -12.55 1.18
C LEU A 85 -24.67 -13.55 0.03
N HIS A 86 -24.78 -14.85 0.33
CA HIS A 86 -24.91 -15.86 -0.70
C HIS A 86 -26.17 -15.68 -1.55
N ARG A 87 -27.30 -15.37 -0.90
CA ARG A 87 -28.58 -15.09 -1.57
C ARG A 87 -28.54 -13.82 -2.42
N PHE A 88 -27.75 -12.82 -2.00
CA PHE A 88 -27.74 -11.51 -2.64
C PHE A 88 -26.70 -11.38 -3.76
N ILE A 89 -25.44 -11.75 -3.52
CA ILE A 89 -24.31 -11.60 -4.47
C ILE A 89 -23.50 -12.88 -4.71
N GLY A 90 -23.83 -13.98 -4.02
CA GLY A 90 -22.96 -15.16 -4.01
C GLY A 90 -23.13 -16.11 -5.19
N THR A 91 -24.10 -15.88 -6.08
CA THR A 91 -24.36 -16.75 -7.24
C THR A 91 -24.36 -15.95 -8.54
N ARG A 92 -24.07 -16.62 -9.67
CA ARG A 92 -24.22 -15.98 -11.00
C ARG A 92 -25.64 -15.50 -11.23
N ALA A 93 -26.64 -16.27 -10.79
CA ALA A 93 -28.06 -15.91 -10.92
C ALA A 93 -28.40 -14.63 -10.16
N SER A 94 -27.98 -14.51 -8.90
CA SER A 94 -28.25 -13.31 -8.10
C SER A 94 -27.50 -12.07 -8.59
N MET A 95 -26.37 -12.25 -9.28
CA MET A 95 -25.60 -11.15 -9.87
C MET A 95 -26.16 -10.60 -11.18
N LYS A 96 -26.95 -11.38 -11.95
CA LYS A 96 -27.50 -10.95 -13.24
C LYS A 96 -28.27 -9.63 -13.16
N GLN A 97 -29.00 -9.40 -12.08
CA GLN A 97 -29.77 -8.15 -11.89
C GLN A 97 -28.89 -6.89 -11.80
N TYR A 98 -27.60 -7.04 -11.45
CA TYR A 98 -26.65 -5.93 -11.32
C TYR A 98 -25.77 -5.74 -12.55
N HIS A 99 -25.90 -6.59 -13.56
CA HIS A 99 -25.15 -6.47 -14.81
C HIS A 99 -25.32 -5.08 -15.47
N PRO A 100 -26.55 -4.52 -15.61
CA PRO A 100 -26.72 -3.18 -16.18
C PRO A 100 -26.02 -2.09 -15.37
N THR A 101 -26.02 -2.19 -14.04
CA THR A 101 -25.30 -1.25 -13.17
C THR A 101 -23.79 -1.30 -13.40
N ILE A 102 -23.23 -2.51 -13.48
CA ILE A 102 -21.79 -2.69 -13.74
C ILE A 102 -21.45 -2.14 -15.13
N GLU A 103 -22.22 -2.45 -16.17
CA GLU A 103 -22.00 -1.94 -17.53
C GLU A 103 -22.06 -0.41 -17.57
N ALA A 104 -23.06 0.21 -16.92
CA ALA A 104 -23.18 1.66 -16.86
C ALA A 104 -21.98 2.32 -16.16
N GLU A 105 -21.49 1.74 -15.06
CA GLU A 105 -20.30 2.24 -14.37
C GLU A 105 -19.01 2.03 -15.18
N MET A 106 -18.93 0.98 -16.00
CA MET A 106 -17.82 0.79 -16.94
C MET A 106 -17.88 1.78 -18.10
N HIS A 107 -19.05 2.12 -18.64
CA HIS A 107 -19.17 3.21 -19.61
C HIS A 107 -18.66 4.54 -19.04
N ARG A 108 -19.00 4.85 -17.79
CA ARG A 108 -18.48 6.02 -17.08
C ARG A 108 -16.96 5.94 -16.88
N LEU A 109 -16.42 4.76 -16.58
CA LEU A 109 -14.96 4.54 -16.51
C LEU A 109 -14.29 4.94 -17.82
N LEU A 110 -14.76 4.38 -18.94
CA LEU A 110 -14.17 4.63 -20.26
C LEU A 110 -14.19 6.11 -20.61
N ARG A 111 -15.33 6.78 -20.41
CA ARG A 111 -15.46 8.21 -20.66
C ARG A 111 -14.46 9.02 -19.82
N ARG A 112 -14.34 8.72 -18.52
CA ARG A 112 -13.40 9.40 -17.63
C ARG A 112 -11.94 9.21 -18.06
N ILE A 113 -11.57 7.99 -18.46
CA ILE A 113 -10.23 7.70 -19.00
C ILE A 113 -9.97 8.47 -20.29
N LEU A 114 -10.94 8.54 -21.20
CA LEU A 114 -10.82 9.28 -22.45
C LEU A 114 -10.60 10.79 -22.20
N GLU A 115 -11.33 11.37 -21.24
CA GLU A 115 -11.22 12.78 -20.88
C GLU A 115 -9.91 13.08 -20.12
N ARG A 116 -9.48 12.18 -19.23
CA ARG A 116 -8.30 12.32 -18.36
C ARG A 116 -7.49 11.02 -18.32
N PRO A 117 -6.58 10.81 -19.29
CA PRO A 117 -5.87 9.53 -19.45
C PRO A 117 -4.58 9.42 -18.62
N SER A 118 -4.29 10.38 -17.73
CA SER A 118 -3.05 10.32 -16.95
C SER A 118 -3.06 9.10 -16.02
N PRO A 119 -1.90 8.45 -15.74
CA PRO A 119 -1.87 7.26 -14.88
C PRO A 119 -2.49 7.49 -13.49
N ASP A 120 -2.29 8.67 -12.91
CA ASP A 120 -2.86 9.03 -11.61
C ASP A 120 -4.38 9.20 -11.69
N ASP A 121 -4.89 9.68 -12.81
CA ASP A 121 -6.33 9.86 -13.03
C ASP A 121 -7.01 8.53 -13.31
N VAL A 122 -6.43 7.66 -14.16
CA VAL A 122 -6.91 6.29 -14.38
C VAL A 122 -7.08 5.55 -13.05
N GLN A 123 -6.12 5.66 -12.13
CA GLN A 123 -6.21 5.07 -10.79
C GLN A 123 -7.38 5.63 -9.96
N LYS A 124 -7.67 6.93 -10.05
CA LYS A 124 -8.84 7.52 -9.37
C LYS A 124 -10.14 7.07 -10.02
N HIS A 125 -10.17 6.99 -11.35
CA HIS A 125 -11.35 6.58 -12.10
C HIS A 125 -11.73 5.12 -11.81
N ILE A 126 -10.74 4.21 -11.75
CA ILE A 126 -10.95 2.82 -11.32
C ILE A 126 -11.56 2.77 -9.92
N ARG A 127 -10.99 3.50 -8.96
CA ARG A 127 -11.52 3.56 -7.58
C ARG A 127 -12.95 4.04 -7.53
N LEU A 128 -13.24 5.11 -8.26
CA LEU A 128 -14.57 5.68 -8.30
C LEU A 128 -15.59 4.71 -8.93
N THR A 129 -15.26 4.08 -10.06
CA THR A 129 -16.12 3.08 -10.72
C THR A 129 -16.43 1.90 -9.81
N VAL A 130 -15.41 1.32 -9.17
CA VAL A 130 -15.59 0.17 -8.27
C VAL A 130 -16.41 0.58 -7.04
N GLY A 131 -16.05 1.72 -6.42
CA GLY A 131 -16.75 2.23 -5.25
C GLY A 131 -18.22 2.55 -5.53
N ALA A 132 -18.50 3.20 -6.66
CA ALA A 132 -19.87 3.53 -7.10
C ALA A 132 -20.72 2.28 -7.31
N THR A 133 -20.16 1.27 -8.00
CA THR A 133 -20.83 -0.02 -8.21
C THR A 133 -21.19 -0.68 -6.88
N ILE A 134 -20.25 -0.73 -5.94
CA ILE A 134 -20.46 -1.37 -4.64
C ILE A 134 -21.47 -0.59 -3.80
N MET A 135 -21.40 0.74 -3.78
CA MET A 135 -22.36 1.59 -3.06
C MET A 135 -23.79 1.41 -3.59
N MET A 136 -23.96 1.30 -4.91
CA MET A 136 -25.26 1.02 -5.51
C MET A 136 -25.79 -0.34 -5.07
N ILE A 137 -24.97 -1.40 -5.12
CA ILE A 137 -25.40 -2.76 -4.74
C ILE A 137 -25.68 -2.87 -3.23
N ALA A 138 -24.82 -2.29 -2.39
CA ALA A 138 -24.90 -2.43 -0.93
C ALA A 138 -25.96 -1.51 -0.31
N HIS A 139 -26.09 -0.28 -0.81
CA HIS A 139 -26.86 0.80 -0.18
C HIS A 139 -27.78 1.57 -1.14
N GLY A 140 -27.87 1.21 -2.41
CA GLY A 140 -28.75 1.89 -3.37
C GLY A 140 -28.34 3.34 -3.62
N TYR A 141 -27.06 3.64 -3.38
CA TYR A 141 -26.53 4.98 -3.47
C TYR A 141 -25.89 5.23 -4.84
N SER A 142 -26.27 6.34 -5.47
CA SER A 142 -25.63 6.82 -6.70
C SER A 142 -24.47 7.73 -6.32
N ALA A 143 -23.24 7.29 -6.60
CA ALA A 143 -22.05 8.06 -6.28
C ALA A 143 -21.91 9.32 -7.17
N ASN A 144 -21.28 10.35 -6.60
CA ASN A 144 -20.91 11.56 -7.31
C ASN A 144 -19.89 11.26 -8.42
N GLU A 145 -19.88 12.05 -9.49
CA GLU A 145 -18.92 11.88 -10.59
C GLU A 145 -17.46 12.20 -10.20
N GLU A 146 -17.26 12.93 -9.10
CA GLU A 146 -15.97 13.22 -8.48
C GLU A 146 -16.11 13.42 -6.97
N ASN A 147 -15.02 13.17 -6.21
CA ASN A 147 -14.92 13.46 -4.76
C ASN A 147 -16.13 12.97 -3.95
N ASP A 148 -16.40 11.66 -4.02
CA ASP A 148 -17.53 11.05 -3.36
C ASP A 148 -17.24 10.76 -1.88
N PRO A 149 -18.05 11.29 -0.94
CA PRO A 149 -17.77 11.17 0.48
C PRO A 149 -17.83 9.73 1.00
N TYR A 150 -18.67 8.86 0.41
CA TYR A 150 -18.81 7.47 0.85
C TYR A 150 -17.62 6.62 0.39
N ILE A 151 -17.13 6.88 -0.82
CA ILE A 151 -15.93 6.24 -1.34
C ILE A 151 -14.69 6.69 -0.56
N ASP A 152 -14.60 7.97 -0.20
CA ASP A 152 -13.52 8.48 0.65
C ASP A 152 -13.52 7.84 2.05
N ILE A 153 -14.71 7.63 2.64
CA ILE A 153 -14.83 6.90 3.92
C ILE A 153 -14.27 5.47 3.79
N ALA A 154 -14.62 4.76 2.71
CA ALA A 154 -14.11 3.41 2.47
C ALA A 154 -12.58 3.39 2.30
N GLU A 155 -12.01 4.39 1.63
CA GLU A 155 -10.56 4.55 1.48
C GLU A 155 -9.86 4.77 2.84
N VAL A 156 -10.38 5.70 3.65
CA VAL A 156 -9.80 6.00 4.97
C VAL A 156 -9.84 4.75 5.84
N TRP A 157 -10.93 4.00 5.80
CA TRP A 157 -11.06 2.72 6.47
C TRP A 157 -10.03 1.70 5.97
N ASN A 158 -9.95 1.44 4.66
CA ASN A 158 -9.10 0.36 4.12
C ASN A 158 -7.62 0.59 4.43
N ARG A 159 -7.18 1.86 4.46
CA ARG A 159 -5.83 2.21 4.93
C ARG A 159 -5.60 1.85 6.39
N GLY A 160 -6.59 2.15 7.25
CA GLY A 160 -6.56 1.77 8.65
C GLY A 160 -6.58 0.26 8.84
N PHE A 161 -7.40 -0.45 8.07
CA PHE A 161 -7.51 -1.90 8.07
C PHE A 161 -6.18 -2.58 7.74
N ALA A 162 -5.53 -2.17 6.65
CA ALA A 162 -4.24 -2.73 6.24
C ALA A 162 -3.16 -2.59 7.33
N GLU A 163 -3.18 -1.47 8.07
CA GLU A 163 -2.25 -1.23 9.17
C GLU A 163 -2.56 -2.12 10.39
N VAL A 164 -3.83 -2.25 10.77
CA VAL A 164 -4.18 -2.96 12.01
C VAL A 164 -4.23 -4.48 11.88
N MET A 165 -4.33 -4.97 10.64
CA MET A 165 -4.32 -6.40 10.33
C MET A 165 -2.92 -6.93 9.98
N GLU A 166 -1.92 -6.06 9.80
CA GLU A 166 -0.57 -6.47 9.46
C GLU A 166 0.03 -7.35 10.58
N PRO A 167 0.49 -8.58 10.28
CA PRO A 167 1.03 -9.47 11.30
C PRO A 167 2.19 -8.84 12.08
N GLY A 168 2.08 -8.81 13.41
CA GLY A 168 3.10 -8.25 14.29
C GLY A 168 3.10 -6.72 14.38
N ALA A 169 2.08 -6.03 13.84
CA ALA A 169 1.95 -4.57 13.98
C ALA A 169 1.88 -4.11 15.44
N PHE A 170 1.25 -4.89 16.32
CA PHE A 170 1.11 -4.55 17.73
C PHE A 170 1.54 -5.70 18.64
N TRP A 171 2.47 -5.40 19.56
CA TRP A 171 2.80 -6.29 20.67
C TRP A 171 1.58 -6.62 21.54
N ALA A 172 0.55 -5.77 21.54
CA ALA A 172 -0.69 -6.01 22.27
C ALA A 172 -1.49 -7.21 21.75
N ASP A 173 -1.28 -7.65 20.50
CA ASP A 173 -1.90 -8.87 19.99
C ASP A 173 -1.22 -10.14 20.55
N THR A 174 0.07 -10.05 20.92
CA THR A 174 0.79 -11.13 21.61
C THR A 174 0.64 -11.05 23.13
N PHE A 175 0.63 -9.82 23.67
CA PHE A 175 0.55 -9.54 25.10
C PHE A 175 -0.66 -8.63 25.39
N PRO A 176 -1.89 -9.20 25.51
CA PRO A 176 -3.12 -8.42 25.70
C PRO A 176 -3.12 -7.50 26.92
N ILE A 177 -2.28 -7.77 27.92
CA ILE A 177 -2.10 -6.88 29.09
C ILE A 177 -1.72 -5.44 28.68
N LEU A 178 -1.09 -5.26 27.52
CA LEU A 178 -0.74 -3.95 26.96
C LEU A 178 -1.97 -3.11 26.60
N LEU A 179 -3.15 -3.72 26.41
CA LEU A 179 -4.42 -3.00 26.23
C LEU A 179 -4.78 -2.15 27.46
N HIS A 180 -4.33 -2.52 28.66
CA HIS A 180 -4.65 -1.81 29.90
C HIS A 180 -3.67 -0.67 30.23
N VAL A 181 -2.53 -0.60 29.55
CA VAL A 181 -1.54 0.47 29.77
C VAL A 181 -2.13 1.84 29.39
N PRO A 182 -2.14 2.86 30.25
CA PRO A 182 -2.76 4.14 29.92
C PRO A 182 -2.18 4.80 28.66
N SER A 183 -3.01 5.48 27.87
CA SER A 183 -2.59 6.10 26.58
C SER A 183 -1.55 7.21 26.72
N TRP A 184 -1.31 7.73 27.93
CA TRP A 184 -0.24 8.69 28.20
C TRP A 184 1.14 8.03 28.37
N PHE A 185 1.19 6.70 28.56
CA PHE A 185 2.43 5.98 28.81
C PHE A 185 3.31 5.90 27.54
N PRO A 186 4.63 6.13 27.62
CA PRO A 186 5.52 6.05 26.47
C PRO A 186 5.39 4.74 25.68
N GLY A 187 5.35 4.83 24.36
CA GLY A 187 5.21 3.67 23.47
C GLY A 187 3.76 3.25 23.18
N THR A 188 2.75 3.92 23.73
CA THR A 188 1.32 3.61 23.48
C THR A 188 0.65 4.47 22.39
N SER A 189 1.44 5.19 21.58
CA SER A 189 0.91 6.02 20.47
C SER A 189 0.02 5.26 19.47
N TRP A 190 0.21 3.94 19.36
CA TRP A 190 -0.65 3.06 18.57
C TRP A 190 -2.11 3.04 19.04
N LYS A 191 -2.41 3.38 20.30
CA LYS A 191 -3.78 3.47 20.83
C LYS A 191 -4.57 4.62 20.22
N GLU A 192 -3.92 5.76 20.01
CA GLU A 192 -4.56 6.90 19.31
C GLU A 192 -4.85 6.53 17.85
N ARG A 193 -3.93 5.77 17.24
CA ARG A 193 -4.10 5.27 15.88
C ARG A 193 -5.24 4.25 15.79
N ALA A 194 -5.29 3.26 16.69
CA ALA A 194 -6.39 2.31 16.79
C ALA A 194 -7.74 3.02 16.99
N LYS A 195 -7.80 4.08 17.81
CA LYS A 195 -9.00 4.91 17.97
C LYS A 195 -9.41 5.60 16.67
N ALA A 196 -8.46 6.17 15.92
CA ALA A 196 -8.75 6.79 14.63
C ALA A 196 -9.28 5.77 13.61
N VAL A 197 -8.72 4.56 13.59
CA VAL A 197 -9.19 3.45 12.74
C VAL A 197 -10.56 2.95 13.19
N SER A 198 -10.84 2.92 14.50
CA SER A 198 -12.17 2.60 15.05
C SER A 198 -13.23 3.59 14.56
N ILE A 199 -12.94 4.89 14.59
CA ILE A 199 -13.84 5.92 14.07
C ILE A 199 -14.09 5.72 12.57
N ALA A 200 -13.05 5.41 11.79
CA ALA A 200 -13.20 5.11 10.37
C ALA A 200 -14.09 3.87 10.13
N PHE A 201 -13.95 2.83 10.95
CA PHE A 201 -14.80 1.64 10.87
C PHE A 201 -16.27 1.95 11.18
N SER A 202 -16.53 2.70 12.26
CA SER A 202 -17.88 3.12 12.62
C SER A 202 -18.50 3.97 11.51
N ASN A 203 -17.76 4.94 10.96
CA ASN A 203 -18.25 5.76 9.85
C ASN A 203 -18.60 4.93 8.61
N LEU A 204 -17.77 3.93 8.27
CA LEU A 204 -18.06 3.01 7.17
C LEU A 204 -19.35 2.21 7.39
N ALA A 205 -19.67 1.86 8.62
CA ALA A 205 -20.86 1.08 8.94
C ALA A 205 -22.11 1.94 9.13
N ASP A 206 -22.00 3.03 9.86
CA ASP A 206 -23.14 3.82 10.34
C ASP A 206 -23.67 4.78 9.28
N ILE A 207 -22.80 5.50 8.57
CA ILE A 207 -23.21 6.57 7.65
C ILE A 207 -23.99 6.02 6.43
N PRO A 208 -23.52 4.97 5.72
CA PRO A 208 -24.29 4.40 4.60
C PRO A 208 -25.57 3.72 5.06
N HIS A 209 -25.57 3.10 6.24
CA HIS A 209 -26.76 2.43 6.78
C HIS A 209 -27.85 3.44 7.15
N GLN A 210 -27.47 4.54 7.81
CA GLN A 210 -28.38 5.61 8.16
C GLN A 210 -28.97 6.30 6.92
N PHE A 211 -28.14 6.52 5.88
CA PHE A 211 -28.62 7.01 4.59
C PHE A 211 -29.77 6.15 4.03
N VAL A 212 -29.62 4.82 4.03
CA VAL A 212 -30.67 3.92 3.52
C VAL A 212 -31.96 4.07 4.32
N LYS A 213 -31.88 4.11 5.65
CA LYS A 213 -33.05 4.30 6.52
C LYS A 213 -33.79 5.60 6.19
N GLU A 214 -33.06 6.71 6.02
CA GLU A 214 -33.64 8.00 5.65
C GLU A 214 -34.30 7.97 4.27
N GLN A 215 -33.72 7.26 3.29
CA GLN A 215 -34.37 7.09 1.98
C GLN A 215 -35.64 6.24 2.06
N MET A 216 -35.64 5.20 2.91
CA MET A 216 -36.80 4.32 3.11
C MET A 216 -37.94 5.07 3.81
N GLU A 217 -37.65 5.84 4.85
CA GLU A 217 -38.62 6.71 5.54
C GLU A 217 -39.28 7.71 4.59
N ARG A 218 -38.52 8.20 3.60
CA ARG A 218 -39.01 9.11 2.55
C ARG A 218 -39.72 8.42 1.39
N GLY A 219 -39.76 7.08 1.35
CA GLY A 219 -40.36 6.31 0.26
C GLY A 219 -39.63 6.40 -1.08
N ILE A 220 -38.33 6.74 -1.08
CA ILE A 220 -37.52 6.92 -2.29
C ILE A 220 -36.27 6.02 -2.33
N ALA A 221 -36.18 5.02 -1.42
CA ALA A 221 -35.06 4.10 -1.37
C ALA A 221 -34.93 3.28 -2.67
N VAL A 222 -33.71 3.24 -3.20
CA VAL A 222 -33.34 2.36 -4.31
C VAL A 222 -33.11 0.95 -3.76
N PRO A 223 -33.63 -0.11 -4.41
CA PRO A 223 -33.40 -1.49 -4.00
C PRO A 223 -31.91 -1.83 -3.89
N SER A 224 -31.52 -2.35 -2.73
CA SER A 224 -30.13 -2.65 -2.37
C SER A 224 -30.04 -3.75 -1.33
N PHE A 225 -28.83 -4.22 -1.01
CA PHE A 225 -28.62 -5.21 0.05
C PHE A 225 -29.26 -4.74 1.36
N THR A 226 -28.99 -3.49 1.73
CA THR A 226 -29.45 -2.93 3.00
C THR A 226 -30.96 -2.77 3.00
N SER A 227 -31.55 -2.15 1.98
CA SER A 227 -33.01 -1.91 1.97
C SER A 227 -33.80 -3.22 1.96
N ALA A 228 -33.41 -4.18 1.11
CA ALA A 228 -34.09 -5.48 1.01
C ALA A 228 -34.07 -6.29 2.31
N HIS A 229 -33.07 -6.10 3.18
CA HIS A 229 -33.03 -6.76 4.48
C HIS A 229 -33.72 -5.95 5.59
N LEU A 230 -33.81 -4.63 5.46
CA LEU A 230 -34.52 -3.76 6.40
C LEU A 230 -36.04 -3.79 6.22
N GLU A 231 -36.54 -4.08 5.01
CA GLU A 231 -37.98 -4.18 4.70
C GLU A 231 -38.68 -5.41 5.33
N GLN A 232 -37.95 -6.30 6.00
CA GLN A 232 -38.52 -7.51 6.59
C GLN A 232 -39.39 -7.19 7.81
N GLU A 233 -40.64 -7.68 7.83
CA GLU A 233 -41.53 -7.56 8.99
C GLU A 233 -40.93 -8.25 10.23
N GLY A 234 -41.08 -7.61 11.40
CA GLY A 234 -40.61 -8.16 12.68
C GLY A 234 -39.09 -8.19 12.84
N LEU A 235 -38.35 -7.29 12.18
CA LEU A 235 -36.89 -7.19 12.29
C LEU A 235 -36.46 -6.88 13.74
N SER A 236 -35.65 -7.77 14.34
CA SER A 236 -35.09 -7.52 15.67
C SER A 236 -33.90 -6.55 15.61
N PRO A 237 -33.62 -5.78 16.69
CA PRO A 237 -32.45 -4.89 16.76
C PRO A 237 -31.12 -5.60 16.48
N GLU A 238 -30.96 -6.84 16.95
CA GLU A 238 -29.74 -7.63 16.73
C GLU A 238 -29.55 -7.99 15.26
N LYS A 239 -30.65 -8.26 14.55
CA LYS A 239 -30.62 -8.56 13.12
C LYS A 239 -30.33 -7.31 12.29
N GLU A 240 -30.87 -6.15 12.67
CA GLU A 240 -30.51 -4.86 12.07
C GLU A 240 -29.01 -4.57 12.22
N ILE A 241 -28.44 -4.77 13.41
CA ILE A 241 -27.00 -4.62 13.65
C ILE A 241 -26.19 -5.58 12.77
N LEU A 242 -26.64 -6.83 12.61
CA LEU A 242 -25.99 -7.78 11.72
C LEU A 242 -26.02 -7.31 10.27
N ILE A 243 -27.17 -6.86 9.77
CA ILE A 243 -27.33 -6.31 8.40
C ILE A 243 -26.37 -5.15 8.18
N LYS A 244 -26.30 -4.20 9.11
CA LYS A 244 -25.39 -3.05 9.05
C LYS A 244 -23.94 -3.48 8.83
N TYR A 245 -23.43 -4.39 9.65
CA TYR A 245 -22.03 -4.83 9.55
C TYR A 245 -21.77 -5.77 8.36
N VAL A 246 -22.77 -6.50 7.89
CA VAL A 246 -22.64 -7.28 6.64
C VAL A 246 -22.56 -6.34 5.45
N ALA A 247 -23.41 -5.31 5.37
CA ALA A 247 -23.35 -4.29 4.33
C ALA A 247 -22.00 -3.54 4.33
N SER A 248 -21.51 -3.14 5.51
CA SER A 248 -20.19 -2.50 5.62
C SER A 248 -19.03 -3.41 5.21
N SER A 249 -19.19 -4.73 5.34
CA SER A 249 -18.20 -5.70 4.86
C SER A 249 -18.17 -5.81 3.33
N ILE A 250 -19.32 -5.64 2.64
CA ILE A 250 -19.37 -5.56 1.16
C ILE A 250 -18.54 -4.36 0.69
N MET A 251 -18.73 -3.21 1.36
CA MET A 251 -18.02 -1.96 1.10
C MET A 251 -16.51 -2.06 1.34
N GLY A 252 -16.10 -2.40 2.57
CA GLY A 252 -14.70 -2.43 2.95
C GLY A 252 -13.89 -3.46 2.16
N ALA A 253 -14.39 -4.70 2.04
CA ALA A 253 -13.64 -5.76 1.39
C ALA A 253 -13.67 -5.69 -0.15
N GLY A 254 -14.76 -5.17 -0.74
CA GLY A 254 -14.95 -5.14 -2.19
C GLY A 254 -14.22 -4.01 -2.92
N ALA A 255 -13.98 -2.88 -2.23
CA ALA A 255 -13.43 -1.68 -2.85
C ALA A 255 -11.95 -1.82 -3.24
N ASP A 256 -11.04 -1.84 -2.27
CA ASP A 256 -9.59 -1.82 -2.53
C ASP A 256 -9.11 -3.07 -3.30
N THR A 257 -9.72 -4.22 -3.06
CA THR A 257 -9.29 -5.48 -3.69
C THR A 257 -9.58 -5.49 -5.18
N THR A 258 -10.80 -5.15 -5.61
CA THR A 258 -11.17 -5.08 -7.02
C THR A 258 -10.40 -3.97 -7.74
N VAL A 259 -10.23 -2.81 -7.09
CA VAL A 259 -9.36 -1.74 -7.60
C VAL A 259 -7.95 -2.23 -7.86
N GLY A 260 -7.39 -3.02 -6.94
CA GLY A 260 -6.07 -3.63 -7.09
C GLY A 260 -5.98 -4.54 -8.31
N VAL A 261 -6.98 -5.39 -8.55
CA VAL A 261 -7.00 -6.29 -9.72
C VAL A 261 -7.11 -5.51 -11.02
N VAL A 262 -8.03 -4.56 -11.12
CA VAL A 262 -8.19 -3.74 -12.34
C VAL A 262 -6.93 -2.91 -12.59
N SER A 263 -6.30 -2.37 -11.55
CA SER A 263 -5.02 -1.68 -11.67
C SER A 263 -3.90 -2.58 -12.17
N ALA A 264 -3.85 -3.82 -11.69
CA ALA A 264 -2.89 -4.83 -12.15
C ALA A 264 -3.13 -5.21 -13.62
N PHE A 265 -4.38 -5.27 -14.06
CA PHE A 265 -4.74 -5.44 -15.46
C PHE A 265 -4.16 -4.30 -16.33
N PHE A 266 -4.43 -3.04 -16.00
CA PHE A 266 -3.88 -1.90 -16.76
C PHE A 266 -2.35 -1.95 -16.81
N LEU A 267 -1.70 -2.24 -15.68
CA LEU A 267 -0.25 -2.43 -15.61
C LEU A 267 0.20 -3.57 -16.55
N ALA A 268 -0.43 -4.74 -16.50
CA ALA A 268 -0.10 -5.87 -17.34
C ALA A 268 -0.22 -5.51 -18.83
N MET A 269 -1.26 -4.78 -19.23
CA MET A 269 -1.43 -4.38 -20.64
C MET A 269 -0.32 -3.44 -21.12
N THR A 270 0.25 -2.60 -20.24
CA THR A 270 1.44 -1.78 -20.58
C THR A 270 2.73 -2.58 -20.71
N LEU A 271 2.82 -3.76 -20.08
CA LEU A 271 4.00 -4.61 -20.03
C LEU A 271 3.98 -5.72 -21.09
N TYR A 272 2.80 -6.21 -21.45
CA TYR A 272 2.59 -7.33 -22.35
C TYR A 272 1.68 -6.93 -23.53
N PRO A 273 2.17 -6.07 -24.45
CA PRO A 273 1.38 -5.57 -25.57
C PRO A 273 0.91 -6.68 -26.53
N ASP A 274 1.65 -7.78 -26.64
CA ASP A 274 1.23 -8.93 -27.45
C ASP A 274 -0.02 -9.62 -26.88
N VAL A 275 -0.08 -9.74 -25.56
CA VAL A 275 -1.25 -10.31 -24.86
C VAL A 275 -2.47 -9.40 -25.03
N GLN A 276 -2.28 -8.08 -24.91
CA GLN A 276 -3.30 -7.08 -25.19
C GLN A 276 -3.86 -7.22 -26.62
N ARG A 277 -2.99 -7.24 -27.64
CA ARG A 277 -3.39 -7.38 -29.04
C ARG A 277 -4.19 -8.65 -29.33
N ARG A 278 -3.85 -9.75 -28.66
CA ARG A 278 -4.60 -11.01 -28.80
C ARG A 278 -6.01 -10.92 -28.20
N ALA A 279 -6.15 -10.29 -27.04
CA ALA A 279 -7.46 -10.07 -26.43
C ALA A 279 -8.31 -9.11 -27.26
N GLN A 280 -7.71 -8.04 -27.81
CA GLN A 280 -8.37 -7.13 -28.75
C GLN A 280 -8.85 -7.88 -30.01
N ALA A 281 -8.02 -8.73 -30.60
CA ALA A 281 -8.40 -9.52 -31.77
C ALA A 281 -9.58 -10.49 -31.50
N GLU A 282 -9.66 -11.08 -30.31
CA GLU A 282 -10.81 -11.89 -29.91
C GLU A 282 -12.08 -11.03 -29.78
N LEU A 283 -11.97 -9.86 -29.14
CA LEU A 283 -13.07 -8.91 -28.99
C LEU A 283 -13.58 -8.42 -30.35
N ASP A 284 -12.68 -8.05 -31.26
CA ASP A 284 -13.01 -7.59 -32.62
C ASP A 284 -13.75 -8.69 -33.40
N ALA A 285 -13.33 -9.95 -33.26
CA ALA A 285 -13.94 -11.08 -33.95
C ALA A 285 -15.33 -11.45 -33.42
N VAL A 286 -15.56 -11.31 -32.11
CA VAL A 286 -16.78 -11.77 -31.42
C VAL A 286 -17.82 -10.67 -31.28
N VAL A 287 -17.38 -9.47 -30.95
CA VAL A 287 -18.23 -8.30 -30.65
C VAL A 287 -18.32 -7.36 -31.85
N GLY A 288 -17.20 -7.16 -32.56
CA GLY A 288 -17.08 -6.19 -33.64
C GLY A 288 -16.90 -4.75 -33.13
N ASN A 289 -17.08 -3.78 -34.04
CA ASN A 289 -16.82 -2.36 -33.78
C ASN A 289 -18.09 -1.49 -33.62
N ASP A 290 -19.29 -2.09 -33.72
CA ASP A 290 -20.55 -1.35 -33.74
C ASP A 290 -21.15 -1.14 -32.33
N ARG A 291 -20.63 -1.84 -31.32
CA ARG A 291 -21.09 -1.76 -29.92
C ARG A 291 -19.99 -2.10 -28.93
N LEU A 292 -20.19 -1.71 -27.68
CA LEU A 292 -19.34 -2.18 -26.58
C LEU A 292 -19.69 -3.64 -26.18
N PRO A 293 -18.71 -4.39 -25.64
CA PRO A 293 -18.96 -5.72 -25.07
C PRO A 293 -19.99 -5.67 -23.93
N SER A 294 -20.79 -6.72 -23.80
CA SER A 294 -21.74 -6.92 -22.69
C SER A 294 -21.53 -8.27 -22.00
N PHE A 295 -22.24 -8.53 -20.92
CA PHE A 295 -22.17 -9.84 -20.24
C PHE A 295 -22.62 -11.02 -21.12
N GLU A 296 -23.40 -10.78 -22.17
CA GLU A 296 -23.86 -11.82 -23.11
C GLU A 296 -22.71 -12.36 -23.98
N ASP A 297 -21.63 -11.60 -24.12
CA ASP A 297 -20.48 -11.98 -24.93
C ASP A 297 -19.53 -12.94 -24.20
N ARG A 298 -19.60 -13.00 -22.86
CA ARG A 298 -18.58 -13.65 -22.04
C ARG A 298 -18.31 -15.12 -22.40
N GLU A 299 -19.34 -15.90 -22.72
CA GLU A 299 -19.17 -17.32 -23.06
C GLU A 299 -18.39 -17.53 -24.37
N ARG A 300 -18.32 -16.49 -25.23
CA ARG A 300 -17.62 -16.50 -26.52
C ARG A 300 -16.25 -15.82 -26.46
N LEU A 301 -15.80 -15.41 -25.27
CA LEU A 301 -14.52 -14.72 -25.04
C LEU A 301 -13.58 -15.55 -24.14
N PRO A 302 -13.19 -16.79 -24.56
CA PRO A 302 -12.38 -17.68 -23.74
C PRO A 302 -10.98 -17.13 -23.45
N TYR A 303 -10.36 -16.40 -24.38
CA TYR A 303 -9.04 -15.78 -24.17
C TYR A 303 -9.14 -14.65 -23.17
N LEU A 304 -10.19 -13.83 -23.21
CA LEU A 304 -10.42 -12.80 -22.20
C LEU A 304 -10.69 -13.38 -20.80
N ASP A 305 -11.45 -14.47 -20.68
CA ASP A 305 -11.64 -15.15 -19.38
C ASP A 305 -10.30 -15.71 -18.85
N ALA A 306 -9.47 -16.25 -19.74
CA ALA A 306 -8.11 -16.68 -19.43
C ALA A 306 -7.20 -15.51 -19.01
N LEU A 307 -7.32 -14.34 -19.65
CA LEU A 307 -6.61 -13.12 -19.26
C LEU A 307 -6.96 -12.69 -17.84
N VAL A 308 -8.26 -12.69 -17.49
CA VAL A 308 -8.71 -12.34 -16.14
C VAL A 308 -8.11 -13.28 -15.09
N LYS A 309 -8.07 -14.59 -15.37
CA LYS A 309 -7.42 -15.59 -14.51
C LYS A 309 -5.92 -15.31 -14.35
N GLU A 310 -5.23 -14.94 -15.43
CA GLU A 310 -3.80 -14.67 -15.40
C GLU A 310 -3.46 -13.38 -14.65
N VAL A 311 -4.28 -12.33 -14.73
CA VAL A 311 -4.12 -11.13 -13.90
C VAL A 311 -4.18 -11.47 -12.41
N LEU A 312 -5.15 -12.29 -12.01
CA LEU A 312 -5.33 -12.73 -10.62
C LEU A 312 -4.20 -13.64 -10.13
N ARG A 313 -3.70 -14.54 -10.99
CA ARG A 313 -2.56 -15.42 -10.68
C ARG A 313 -1.25 -14.63 -10.58
N TRP A 314 -0.99 -13.76 -11.54
CA TRP A 314 0.27 -13.00 -11.65
C TRP A 314 0.43 -12.02 -10.48
N ASN A 315 -0.64 -11.30 -10.11
CA ASN A 315 -0.66 -10.38 -8.99
C ASN A 315 -1.81 -10.68 -8.01
N PRO A 316 -1.68 -11.71 -7.15
CA PRO A 316 -2.69 -12.03 -6.16
C PRO A 316 -2.73 -10.94 -5.09
N ILE A 317 -3.89 -10.29 -4.93
CA ILE A 317 -4.05 -9.10 -4.08
C ILE A 317 -3.82 -9.41 -2.60
N LEU A 318 -4.21 -10.61 -2.15
CA LEU A 318 -3.98 -11.13 -0.81
C LEU A 318 -3.02 -12.33 -0.89
N PRO A 319 -1.70 -12.11 -0.99
CA PRO A 319 -0.71 -13.18 -1.23
C PRO A 319 -0.64 -14.24 -0.12
N GLN A 320 -1.22 -13.97 1.06
CA GLN A 320 -1.33 -14.89 2.19
C GLN A 320 -2.78 -15.22 2.57
N GLY A 321 -3.74 -14.76 1.77
CA GLY A 321 -5.15 -14.75 2.15
C GLY A 321 -5.40 -14.01 3.47
N VAL A 322 -6.47 -14.39 4.17
CA VAL A 322 -6.74 -13.96 5.55
C VAL A 322 -6.47 -15.15 6.46
N ALA A 323 -5.69 -14.95 7.52
CA ALA A 323 -5.29 -16.02 8.43
C ALA A 323 -6.50 -16.77 9.04
N HIS A 324 -6.34 -18.08 9.18
CA HIS A 324 -7.30 -19.00 9.78
C HIS A 324 -6.86 -19.41 11.18
N CYS A 325 -7.74 -20.05 11.94
CA CYS A 325 -7.43 -20.63 13.23
C CYS A 325 -8.11 -22.00 13.38
N THR A 326 -7.44 -22.94 14.04
CA THR A 326 -7.98 -24.29 14.32
C THR A 326 -8.87 -24.31 15.55
N THR A 327 -10.03 -24.97 15.46
CA THR A 327 -10.97 -25.10 16.59
C THR A 327 -10.66 -26.28 17.51
N GLU A 328 -9.91 -27.26 17.02
CA GLU A 328 -9.51 -28.48 17.72
C GLU A 328 -8.14 -28.97 17.22
N ASP A 329 -7.57 -29.94 17.92
CA ASP A 329 -6.33 -30.60 17.52
C ASP A 329 -6.57 -31.47 16.27
N ASP A 330 -5.58 -31.58 15.39
CA ASP A 330 -5.65 -32.40 14.17
C ASP A 330 -4.27 -32.99 13.82
N VAL A 331 -4.24 -33.93 12.87
CA VAL A 331 -3.01 -34.42 12.24
C VAL A 331 -3.11 -34.22 10.73
N GLN A 332 -2.13 -33.51 10.16
CA GLN A 332 -2.02 -33.28 8.73
C GLN A 332 -0.66 -33.78 8.23
N ASP A 333 -0.65 -34.70 7.27
CA ASP A 333 0.57 -35.25 6.65
C ASP A 333 1.61 -35.74 7.67
N GLY A 334 1.14 -36.34 8.78
CA GLY A 334 1.97 -36.82 9.88
C GLY A 334 2.39 -35.75 10.90
N TYR A 335 2.06 -34.48 10.67
CA TYR A 335 2.30 -33.38 11.60
C TYR A 335 1.12 -33.16 12.54
N PHE A 336 1.40 -33.05 13.84
CA PHE A 336 0.41 -32.63 14.83
C PHE A 336 0.14 -31.12 14.73
N ILE A 337 -1.13 -30.76 14.56
CA ILE A 337 -1.61 -29.39 14.46
C ILE A 337 -2.41 -29.08 15.73
N PRO A 338 -1.92 -28.21 16.64
CA PRO A 338 -2.62 -27.92 17.87
C PRO A 338 -3.87 -27.05 17.63
N LYS A 339 -4.86 -27.19 18.50
CA LYS A 339 -5.99 -26.27 18.65
C LYS A 339 -5.49 -24.84 18.89
N GLY A 340 -6.17 -23.88 18.27
CA GLY A 340 -5.81 -22.46 18.36
C GLY A 340 -4.57 -22.08 17.54
N ALA A 341 -4.07 -22.98 16.68
CA ALA A 341 -2.99 -22.66 15.76
C ALA A 341 -3.48 -21.71 14.67
N VAL A 342 -2.71 -20.66 14.41
CA VAL A 342 -2.96 -19.74 13.29
C VAL A 342 -2.45 -20.37 12.01
N ILE A 343 -3.28 -20.45 10.99
CA ILE A 343 -2.93 -21.08 9.70
C ILE A 343 -2.87 -20.00 8.63
N VAL A 344 -1.73 -19.93 7.93
CA VAL A 344 -1.45 -18.93 6.90
C VAL A 344 -1.13 -19.64 5.58
N PRO A 345 -2.07 -19.70 4.62
CA PRO A 345 -1.80 -20.24 3.29
C PRO A 345 -0.92 -19.28 2.49
N ASN A 346 0.07 -19.78 1.76
CA ASN A 346 0.92 -18.96 0.89
C ASN A 346 0.41 -18.97 -0.56
N ILE A 347 -0.66 -18.22 -0.80
CA ILE A 347 -1.29 -18.08 -2.13
C ILE A 347 -0.29 -17.58 -3.17
N TRP A 348 0.63 -16.69 -2.80
CA TRP A 348 1.70 -16.23 -3.69
C TRP A 348 2.57 -17.37 -4.20
N LYS A 349 2.94 -18.30 -3.32
CA LYS A 349 3.69 -19.50 -3.71
C LYS A 349 2.86 -20.41 -4.60
N PHE A 350 1.57 -20.63 -4.29
CA PHE A 350 0.70 -21.45 -5.14
C PHE A 350 0.63 -20.89 -6.56
N CYS A 351 0.49 -19.57 -6.71
CA CYS A 351 0.51 -18.88 -8.00
C CYS A 351 1.84 -19.01 -8.78
N ARG A 352 2.94 -19.36 -8.10
CA ARG A 352 4.32 -19.42 -8.67
C ARG A 352 4.91 -20.81 -8.63
N ASP A 353 4.06 -21.80 -8.44
CA ASP A 353 4.47 -23.18 -8.31
C ASP A 353 4.70 -23.79 -9.69
N GLU A 354 5.96 -24.03 -10.06
CA GLU A 354 6.35 -24.55 -11.38
C GLU A 354 5.82 -25.96 -11.66
N GLU A 355 5.39 -26.71 -10.64
CA GLU A 355 4.71 -28.00 -10.87
C GLU A 355 3.29 -27.81 -11.41
N ARG A 356 2.67 -26.65 -11.17
CA ARG A 356 1.28 -26.33 -11.53
C ARG A 356 1.20 -25.34 -12.68
N TYR A 357 2.19 -24.46 -12.78
CA TYR A 357 2.26 -23.41 -13.79
C TYR A 357 3.60 -23.44 -14.50
N LYS A 358 3.62 -23.83 -15.77
CA LYS A 358 4.87 -23.82 -16.56
C LYS A 358 5.32 -22.37 -16.78
N ASN A 359 6.59 -22.06 -16.51
CA ASN A 359 7.11 -20.69 -16.56
C ASN A 359 6.22 -19.78 -15.71
N ALA A 360 6.11 -20.09 -14.41
CA ALA A 360 5.14 -19.47 -13.52
C ALA A 360 5.36 -17.97 -13.33
N MET A 361 6.57 -17.48 -13.62
CA MET A 361 6.90 -16.05 -13.54
C MET A 361 6.42 -15.25 -14.75
N ASP A 362 6.19 -15.90 -15.89
CA ASP A 362 5.73 -15.26 -17.12
C ASP A 362 4.21 -15.02 -17.10
N PHE A 363 3.77 -13.95 -17.78
CA PHE A 363 2.35 -13.61 -17.95
C PHE A 363 1.79 -14.25 -19.22
N ILE A 364 1.12 -15.39 -19.08
CA ILE A 364 0.66 -16.26 -20.18
C ILE A 364 -0.81 -16.64 -19.95
N PRO A 365 -1.79 -15.89 -20.49
CA PRO A 365 -3.21 -16.25 -20.37
C PRO A 365 -3.57 -17.64 -20.92
N GLU A 366 -2.93 -18.04 -22.02
CA GLU A 366 -3.21 -19.28 -22.76
C GLU A 366 -3.05 -20.53 -21.89
N ARG A 367 -2.37 -20.43 -20.75
CA ARG A 367 -2.24 -21.52 -19.78
C ARG A 367 -3.59 -22.02 -19.26
N PHE A 368 -4.64 -21.19 -19.29
CA PHE A 368 -5.98 -21.54 -18.84
C PHE A 368 -6.92 -21.98 -19.96
N ILE A 369 -6.42 -22.16 -21.18
CA ILE A 369 -7.19 -22.60 -22.32
C ILE A 369 -6.78 -24.03 -22.66
N ALA A 370 -7.74 -24.95 -22.60
CA ALA A 370 -7.50 -26.32 -23.03
C ALA A 370 -7.44 -26.41 -24.57
N SER A 371 -6.61 -27.31 -25.08
CA SER A 371 -6.48 -27.67 -26.50
C SER A 371 -6.32 -29.17 -26.64
N GLU A 372 -6.44 -29.71 -27.85
CA GLU A 372 -6.28 -31.15 -28.12
C GLU A 372 -4.94 -31.71 -27.61
N SER A 373 -3.88 -30.89 -27.62
CA SER A 373 -2.54 -31.28 -27.19
C SER A 373 -2.16 -30.87 -25.77
N LYS A 374 -2.98 -30.08 -25.07
CA LYS A 374 -2.64 -29.48 -23.78
C LYS A 374 -3.88 -29.25 -22.91
N GLU A 375 -3.92 -29.87 -21.73
CA GLU A 375 -4.90 -29.55 -20.69
C GLU A 375 -4.64 -28.16 -20.09
N ALA A 376 -5.72 -27.49 -19.65
CA ALA A 376 -5.61 -26.23 -18.93
C ALA A 376 -4.88 -26.44 -17.59
N GLU A 377 -3.99 -25.50 -17.26
CA GLU A 377 -3.28 -25.48 -15.98
C GLU A 377 -4.24 -25.13 -14.83
N LEU A 378 -3.81 -25.35 -13.58
CA LEU A 378 -4.65 -25.21 -12.38
C LEU A 378 -5.36 -23.85 -12.33
N ASP A 379 -6.69 -23.83 -12.26
CA ASP A 379 -7.45 -22.59 -12.19
C ASP A 379 -7.14 -21.82 -10.88
N PRO A 380 -6.54 -20.61 -10.94
CA PRO A 380 -6.20 -19.83 -9.75
C PRO A 380 -7.43 -19.45 -8.93
N LEU A 381 -8.62 -19.39 -9.54
CA LEU A 381 -9.88 -19.06 -8.86
C LEU A 381 -10.24 -20.06 -7.76
N THR A 382 -9.65 -21.26 -7.78
CA THR A 382 -9.83 -22.29 -6.75
C THR A 382 -9.18 -21.93 -5.41
N PHE A 383 -8.24 -20.97 -5.38
CA PHE A 383 -7.52 -20.61 -4.15
C PHE A 383 -7.26 -19.10 -3.95
N VAL A 384 -7.21 -18.27 -5.02
CA VAL A 384 -6.93 -16.83 -4.88
C VAL A 384 -8.01 -16.06 -4.13
N PHE A 385 -9.22 -16.63 -4.04
CA PHE A 385 -10.35 -16.08 -3.27
C PHE A 385 -10.52 -16.73 -1.88
N GLY A 386 -9.56 -17.56 -1.44
CA GLY A 386 -9.61 -18.30 -0.18
C GLY A 386 -10.30 -19.66 -0.30
N PHE A 387 -10.62 -20.26 0.85
CA PHE A 387 -10.92 -21.69 0.95
C PHE A 387 -12.18 -21.99 1.78
N GLY A 388 -12.86 -23.09 1.44
CA GLY A 388 -13.92 -23.69 2.26
C GLY A 388 -15.01 -22.73 2.72
N ARG A 389 -15.43 -22.86 3.97
CA ARG A 389 -16.50 -22.05 4.59
C ARG A 389 -16.17 -20.56 4.69
N ARG A 390 -14.91 -20.18 4.40
CA ARG A 390 -14.42 -18.80 4.46
C ARG A 390 -14.11 -18.21 3.09
N ILE A 391 -14.27 -18.97 2.01
CA ILE A 391 -14.07 -18.52 0.62
C ILE A 391 -14.81 -17.20 0.37
N CYS A 392 -14.24 -16.28 -0.40
CA CYS A 392 -14.81 -14.94 -0.59
C CYS A 392 -16.29 -15.00 -1.03
N PRO A 393 -17.21 -14.31 -0.34
CA PRO A 393 -18.63 -14.31 -0.72
C PRO A 393 -18.90 -13.43 -1.95
N GLY A 394 -17.98 -12.51 -2.27
CA GLY A 394 -18.10 -11.54 -3.37
C GLY A 394 -17.46 -11.97 -4.69
N ILE A 395 -17.09 -13.25 -4.86
CA ILE A 395 -16.40 -13.75 -6.08
C ILE A 395 -17.12 -13.35 -7.36
N GLN A 396 -18.44 -13.58 -7.41
CA GLN A 396 -19.22 -13.31 -8.62
C GLN A 396 -19.26 -11.81 -8.95
N MET A 397 -19.42 -10.97 -7.93
CA MET A 397 -19.40 -9.51 -8.08
C MET A 397 -18.02 -8.98 -8.51
N ALA A 398 -16.93 -9.50 -7.92
CA ALA A 398 -15.57 -9.10 -8.28
C ALA A 398 -15.22 -9.52 -9.72
N LEU A 399 -15.48 -10.79 -10.08
CA LEU A 399 -15.21 -11.29 -11.44
C LEU A 399 -16.05 -10.58 -12.49
N ALA A 400 -17.30 -10.21 -12.20
CA ALA A 400 -18.13 -9.44 -13.11
C ALA A 400 -17.53 -8.05 -13.41
N GLN A 401 -17.11 -7.32 -12.37
CA GLN A 401 -16.48 -6.01 -12.53
C GLN A 401 -15.12 -6.10 -13.25
N VAL A 402 -14.27 -7.03 -12.85
CA VAL A 402 -12.94 -7.21 -13.47
C VAL A 402 -13.06 -7.61 -14.93
N PHE A 403 -13.95 -8.55 -15.25
CA PHE A 403 -14.20 -8.98 -16.62
C PHE A 403 -14.65 -7.81 -17.50
N MET A 404 -15.66 -7.05 -17.08
CA MET A 404 -16.16 -5.92 -17.87
C MET A 404 -15.14 -4.79 -17.98
N ALA A 405 -14.36 -4.52 -16.93
CA ALA A 405 -13.27 -3.56 -16.99
C ALA A 405 -12.21 -3.97 -18.04
N CYS A 406 -11.86 -5.27 -18.13
CA CYS A 406 -10.96 -5.77 -19.16
C CYS A 406 -11.59 -5.67 -20.55
N ALA A 407 -12.80 -6.22 -20.74
CA ALA A 407 -13.49 -6.28 -22.02
C ALA A 407 -13.66 -4.90 -22.66
N MET A 408 -14.30 -3.99 -21.92
CA MET A 408 -14.66 -2.67 -22.44
C MET A 408 -13.45 -1.75 -22.59
N SER A 409 -12.42 -1.88 -21.72
CA SER A 409 -11.21 -1.05 -21.88
C SER A 409 -10.41 -1.48 -23.11
N LEU A 410 -10.26 -2.79 -23.33
CA LEU A 410 -9.53 -3.32 -24.49
C LEU A 410 -10.28 -3.08 -25.81
N SER A 411 -11.61 -3.02 -25.80
CA SER A 411 -12.37 -2.74 -27.03
C SER A 411 -12.24 -1.28 -27.51
N VAL A 412 -11.75 -0.35 -26.69
CA VAL A 412 -11.70 1.08 -27.06
C VAL A 412 -10.33 1.75 -26.89
N PHE A 413 -9.40 1.12 -26.17
CA PHE A 413 -8.09 1.72 -25.89
C PHE A 413 -6.94 0.79 -26.22
N ASP A 414 -5.88 1.38 -26.76
CA ASP A 414 -4.52 0.83 -26.70
C ASP A 414 -3.83 1.33 -25.42
N ILE A 415 -3.68 0.44 -24.45
CA ILE A 415 -3.07 0.74 -23.16
C ILE A 415 -1.56 0.62 -23.30
N THR A 416 -0.86 1.76 -23.26
CA THR A 416 0.59 1.83 -23.43
C THR A 416 1.28 2.43 -22.21
N LYS A 417 2.60 2.24 -22.09
CA LYS A 417 3.38 2.88 -21.04
C LYS A 417 3.27 4.40 -21.16
N ALA A 418 3.15 5.09 -20.03
CA ALA A 418 3.02 6.54 -20.01
C ALA A 418 4.21 7.22 -20.69
N ILE A 419 3.94 8.26 -21.47
CA ILE A 419 4.98 9.09 -22.10
C ILE A 419 5.10 10.38 -21.29
N LYS A 420 6.31 10.68 -20.81
CA LYS A 420 6.62 11.95 -20.14
C LYS A 420 7.81 12.58 -20.82
N ASP A 421 7.65 13.84 -21.25
CA ASP A 421 8.68 14.60 -21.97
C ASP A 421 9.24 13.86 -23.21
N GLY A 422 8.35 13.18 -23.95
CA GLY A 422 8.71 12.39 -25.15
C GLY A 422 9.43 11.07 -24.85
N LYS A 423 9.56 10.68 -23.58
CA LYS A 423 10.18 9.40 -23.18
C LYS A 423 9.15 8.46 -22.57
N GLN A 424 9.23 7.20 -22.96
CA GLN A 424 8.45 6.13 -22.38
C GLN A 424 8.90 5.90 -20.93
N MET A 425 7.95 5.89 -20.00
CA MET A 425 8.18 5.66 -18.59
C MET A 425 8.01 4.18 -18.28
N GLU A 426 9.03 3.55 -17.71
CA GLU A 426 8.87 2.22 -17.17
C GLU A 426 7.98 2.26 -15.92
N PRO A 427 6.87 1.51 -15.90
CA PRO A 427 6.01 1.46 -14.73
C PRO A 427 6.77 0.80 -13.57
N LEU A 428 6.64 1.37 -12.38
CA LEU A 428 7.25 0.80 -11.18
C LEU A 428 6.52 -0.50 -10.82
N GLN A 429 7.19 -1.65 -10.98
CA GLN A 429 6.68 -2.95 -10.55
C GLN A 429 6.92 -3.19 -9.04
N ASP A 430 6.74 -2.14 -8.22
CA ASP A 430 7.00 -2.23 -6.80
C ASP A 430 5.72 -2.46 -6.02
N PHE A 431 5.31 -3.74 -6.02
CA PHE A 431 4.20 -4.23 -5.24
C PHE A 431 4.63 -4.28 -3.76
N ALA A 432 4.22 -3.30 -2.96
CA ALA A 432 4.63 -3.26 -1.57
C ALA A 432 4.20 -4.51 -0.79
N GLY A 433 5.04 -4.93 0.15
CA GLY A 433 4.91 -6.17 0.91
C GLY A 433 3.96 -6.16 2.10
N SER A 434 2.92 -5.31 2.11
CA SER A 434 1.83 -5.31 3.10
C SER A 434 0.74 -6.33 2.74
N MET A 435 -0.13 -6.67 3.70
CA MET A 435 -1.29 -7.56 3.48
C MET A 435 -2.10 -7.22 2.21
N ILE A 436 -2.20 -5.92 1.87
CA ILE A 436 -2.71 -5.39 0.61
C ILE A 436 -1.56 -4.68 -0.11
N ARG A 437 -1.26 -5.04 -1.36
CA ARG A 437 -0.16 -4.46 -2.15
C ARG A 437 -0.40 -2.98 -2.50
N LEU A 438 0.28 -2.05 -1.82
CA LEU A 438 0.21 -0.59 -2.07
C LEU A 438 1.61 0.07 -2.13
N ALA A 439 2.02 0.56 -3.31
CA ALA A 439 3.14 1.45 -3.70
C ALA A 439 4.36 1.72 -2.75
N VAL A 440 5.57 1.62 -3.30
CA VAL A 440 6.86 2.00 -2.64
C VAL A 440 7.21 3.48 -2.79
N PHE A 441 7.83 4.04 -1.75
CA PHE A 441 8.24 5.45 -1.70
C PHE A 441 9.41 5.75 -2.65
N THR A 442 9.27 6.76 -3.50
CA THR A 442 10.36 7.31 -4.29
C THR A 442 11.30 8.19 -3.45
N ILE A 443 10.74 9.04 -2.58
CA ILE A 443 11.53 9.92 -1.68
C ILE A 443 10.98 9.78 -0.27
N LEU A 444 11.87 9.61 0.70
CA LEU A 444 11.55 9.68 2.13
C LEU A 444 12.14 10.96 2.73
N PHE A 445 11.30 11.96 3.01
CA PHE A 445 11.75 13.18 3.69
C PHE A 445 11.93 12.92 5.17
N CYS A 446 13.15 13.09 5.65
CA CYS A 446 13.49 13.08 7.07
C CYS A 446 13.53 14.51 7.58
N GLY A 447 12.73 14.82 8.60
CA GLY A 447 12.69 16.13 9.26
C GLY A 447 13.00 16.05 10.75
N ILE A 448 13.51 17.15 11.30
CA ILE A 448 13.50 17.45 12.74
C ILE A 448 12.22 18.23 13.01
N ASN A 449 11.24 17.73 13.76
CA ASN A 449 10.22 18.62 14.29
C ASN A 449 9.60 18.06 15.58
N PRO A 450 9.24 18.92 16.55
CA PRO A 450 8.22 19.93 16.26
C PRO A 450 8.58 21.38 16.67
N GLY A 451 8.40 22.31 15.73
CA GLY A 451 7.89 23.62 16.07
C GLY A 451 6.46 23.48 16.60
N ARG A 452 6.08 24.34 17.55
CA ARG A 452 4.81 24.32 18.29
C ARG A 452 3.59 23.88 17.47
N MET A 453 3.37 24.46 16.29
CA MET A 453 2.21 24.14 15.45
C MET A 453 2.23 22.74 14.84
N THR A 454 3.39 22.15 14.54
CA THR A 454 3.46 20.74 14.09
C THR A 454 3.17 19.77 15.24
N ALA A 455 3.53 20.13 16.47
CA ALA A 455 3.13 19.34 17.64
C ALA A 455 1.62 19.46 17.90
N GLU A 456 1.08 20.68 17.88
CA GLU A 456 -0.34 20.96 18.13
C GLU A 456 -1.24 20.35 17.04
N GLN A 457 -0.90 20.54 15.76
CA GLN A 457 -1.73 20.08 14.64
C GLN A 457 -1.45 18.63 14.23
N ARG A 458 -0.43 17.98 14.80
CA ARG A 458 -0.02 16.60 14.48
C ARG A 458 0.36 16.34 13.00
N HIS A 459 0.51 17.38 12.19
CA HIS A 459 0.91 17.30 10.78
C HIS A 459 2.34 17.82 10.53
N TYR A 460 3.04 17.21 9.60
CA TYR A 460 4.42 17.58 9.28
C TYR A 460 4.50 18.99 8.67
N PHE A 461 5.49 19.77 9.13
CA PHE A 461 5.76 21.13 8.62
C PHE A 461 4.54 22.08 8.65
N ALA A 462 3.57 21.85 9.53
CA ALA A 462 2.26 22.51 9.58
C ALA A 462 2.23 24.00 9.94
N GLY A 463 3.38 24.65 10.13
CA GLY A 463 3.38 26.10 10.32
C GLY A 463 2.95 26.83 9.03
N PRO A 464 2.00 27.78 9.06
CA PRO A 464 1.58 28.56 7.88
C PRO A 464 2.73 29.28 7.17
N TRP A 465 3.81 29.58 7.89
CA TRP A 465 5.01 30.21 7.37
C TRP A 465 6.08 29.21 6.92
N ASN A 466 5.88 27.90 7.09
CA ASN A 466 6.82 26.88 6.68
C ASN A 466 6.82 26.75 5.15
N HIS A 467 8.01 26.74 4.53
CA HIS A 467 8.14 26.70 3.09
C HIS A 467 8.06 25.29 2.51
N PHE A 468 7.99 24.23 3.31
CA PHE A 468 8.10 22.84 2.86
C PHE A 468 7.09 22.50 1.77
N TRP A 469 5.80 22.76 2.02
CA TRP A 469 4.71 22.49 1.09
C TRP A 469 4.82 23.30 -0.20
N LYS A 470 5.25 24.56 -0.10
CA LYS A 470 5.56 25.42 -1.26
C LYS A 470 6.77 24.91 -2.05
N CYS A 471 7.76 24.34 -1.38
CA CYS A 471 8.93 23.76 -2.04
C CYS A 471 8.55 22.49 -2.80
N LEU A 472 7.64 21.65 -2.27
CA LEU A 472 7.16 20.47 -2.98
C LEU A 472 6.43 20.83 -4.28
N GLU A 473 5.49 21.76 -4.23
CA GLU A 473 4.75 22.20 -5.42
C GLU A 473 5.65 22.91 -6.42
N ARG A 474 6.35 23.97 -6.00
CA ARG A 474 7.15 24.78 -6.94
C ARG A 474 8.35 24.06 -7.54
N SER A 475 8.82 22.97 -6.94
CA SER A 475 9.85 22.11 -7.53
C SER A 475 9.30 21.04 -8.47
N GLY A 476 7.97 20.91 -8.57
CA GLY A 476 7.30 19.88 -9.37
C GLY A 476 7.34 18.49 -8.72
N LEU A 477 7.58 18.40 -7.41
CA LEU A 477 7.46 17.15 -6.64
C LEU A 477 6.01 16.83 -6.29
N THR A 478 5.14 17.85 -6.20
CA THR A 478 3.68 17.70 -6.17
C THR A 478 3.05 18.53 -7.29
N SER A 479 1.91 18.08 -7.81
CA SER A 479 1.19 18.77 -8.89
C SER A 479 0.39 19.98 -8.43
N ARG A 480 0.15 20.09 -7.12
CA ARG A 480 -0.52 21.22 -6.47
C ARG A 480 0.07 21.51 -5.10
N LEU A 481 -0.19 22.72 -4.59
CA LEU A 481 0.09 23.08 -3.21
C LEU A 481 -0.87 22.33 -2.29
N LEU A 482 -0.32 21.53 -1.37
CA LEU A 482 -1.08 20.79 -0.37
C LEU A 482 -1.07 21.55 0.96
N PRO A 483 -2.21 21.66 1.68
CA PRO A 483 -2.18 22.04 3.08
C PRO A 483 -1.55 20.91 3.91
N ALA A 484 -0.97 21.26 5.06
CA ALA A 484 -0.30 20.27 5.90
C ALA A 484 -1.24 19.17 6.41
N SER A 485 -2.53 19.46 6.55
CA SER A 485 -3.56 18.48 6.90
C SER A 485 -3.72 17.36 5.88
N GLU A 486 -3.26 17.56 4.65
CA GLU A 486 -3.28 16.56 3.57
C GLU A 486 -1.97 15.78 3.46
N ASP A 487 -1.11 15.80 4.48
CA ASP A 487 0.18 15.08 4.46
C ASP A 487 0.05 13.56 4.28
N TYR A 488 -1.07 12.99 4.70
CA TYR A 488 -1.45 11.60 4.46
C TYR A 488 -1.65 11.25 2.97
N THR A 489 -1.79 12.23 2.08
CA THR A 489 -1.96 12.00 0.64
C THR A 489 -0.63 11.79 -0.10
N LEU A 490 0.48 12.29 0.45
CA LEU A 490 1.81 12.25 -0.17
C LEU A 490 2.30 10.84 -0.59
N PRO A 491 2.12 9.79 0.25
CA PRO A 491 2.51 8.43 -0.12
C PRO A 491 1.81 7.94 -1.40
N ARG A 492 0.51 8.20 -1.50
CA ARG A 492 -0.35 7.65 -2.54
C ARG A 492 -0.30 8.48 -3.82
N LEU A 493 -0.36 9.79 -3.71
CA LEU A 493 -0.46 10.68 -4.87
C LEU A 493 0.90 10.99 -5.50
N PHE A 494 1.98 10.91 -4.73
CA PHE A 494 3.29 11.40 -5.17
C PHE A 494 4.44 10.43 -4.88
N ASN A 495 4.18 9.27 -4.28
CA ASN A 495 5.21 8.34 -3.79
C ASN A 495 6.22 9.04 -2.86
N LEU A 496 5.76 9.99 -2.05
CA LEU A 496 6.59 10.74 -1.10
C LEU A 496 6.22 10.34 0.33
N GLY A 497 7.21 9.96 1.12
CA GLY A 497 7.06 9.62 2.53
C GLY A 497 7.59 10.74 3.44
N LEU A 498 6.97 10.94 4.59
CA LEU A 498 7.46 11.85 5.63
C LEU A 498 7.80 11.05 6.89
N VAL A 499 9.01 11.23 7.43
CA VAL A 499 9.44 10.58 8.67
C VAL A 499 10.13 11.56 9.61
N ARG A 500 9.98 11.30 10.91
CA ARG A 500 10.79 11.92 11.96
C ARG A 500 12.02 11.07 12.26
N LEU A 501 13.09 11.77 12.61
CA LEU A 501 14.33 11.14 13.07
C LEU A 501 14.11 10.41 14.41
N SER A 502 13.41 10.99 15.40
CA SER A 502 13.11 10.35 16.70
C SER A 502 11.60 10.21 16.98
N LEU A 503 11.23 9.24 17.84
CA LEU A 503 9.86 8.94 18.27
C LEU A 503 9.50 9.51 19.66
N SER A 504 10.46 10.06 20.43
CA SER A 504 10.18 10.57 21.76
C SER A 504 9.76 12.04 21.73
N PHE A 505 8.52 12.31 22.12
CA PHE A 505 8.27 13.48 22.96
C PHE A 505 8.99 13.22 24.28
N SER A 506 9.86 14.14 24.71
CA SER A 506 10.49 13.99 26.03
C SER A 506 9.42 14.25 27.09
N PRO A 507 9.34 13.50 28.20
CA PRO A 507 8.44 13.80 29.33
C PRO A 507 8.59 15.23 29.88
N ARG A 508 9.72 15.90 29.61
CA ARG A 508 9.94 17.32 29.95
C ARG A 508 9.06 18.30 29.16
N GLU A 509 8.41 17.88 28.07
CA GLU A 509 7.56 18.75 27.25
C GLU A 509 6.12 18.91 27.78
N LEU A 510 5.72 18.16 28.80
CA LEU A 510 4.33 18.09 29.28
C LEU A 510 4.09 18.59 30.71
N THR A 511 5.13 18.96 31.46
CA THR A 511 4.99 19.37 32.86
C THR A 511 5.60 20.76 33.12
N THR A 512 4.81 21.81 32.90
CA THR A 512 4.77 23.03 33.73
C THR A 512 3.58 23.89 33.32
N ALA A 513 2.37 23.44 33.68
CA ALA A 513 1.18 24.30 33.73
C ALA A 513 0.75 24.38 35.19
N HIS A 514 1.27 25.37 35.92
CA HIS A 514 0.75 25.76 37.23
C HIS A 514 -0.39 26.77 36.99
N PRO A 515 -1.55 26.69 37.65
CA PRO A 515 -2.76 27.43 37.26
C PRO A 515 -2.69 28.97 37.38
N ASP A 516 -1.72 29.53 38.11
CA ASP A 516 -1.77 30.92 38.60
C ASP A 516 -0.64 31.84 38.11
N GLN A 517 -0.09 31.65 36.90
CA GLN A 517 0.86 32.62 36.33
C GLN A 517 0.45 33.13 34.93
N PRO A 518 0.57 34.45 34.67
CA PRO A 518 0.18 35.06 33.41
C PRO A 518 1.08 34.58 32.27
N ARG A 519 0.45 34.33 31.11
CA ARG A 519 1.05 33.88 29.84
C ARG A 519 2.20 34.78 29.40
N THR A 520 3.40 34.54 29.91
CA THR A 520 4.65 35.07 29.40
C THR A 520 5.44 33.96 28.71
N ALA A 521 6.05 34.32 27.59
CA ALA A 521 6.52 33.42 26.56
C ALA A 521 7.74 32.59 26.99
N THR A 522 7.53 31.37 27.50
CA THR A 522 8.60 30.35 27.56
C THR A 522 8.04 28.95 27.29
N VAL A 523 7.53 28.71 26.07
CA VAL A 523 7.39 27.32 25.59
C VAL A 523 8.76 26.87 25.09
N LEU A 524 9.41 26.03 25.89
CA LEU A 524 10.71 25.41 25.66
C LEU A 524 10.85 24.88 24.22
N ARG A 525 11.84 25.40 23.49
CA ARG A 525 12.37 24.78 22.27
C ARG A 525 13.17 23.55 22.69
N VAL A 526 12.60 22.35 22.63
CA VAL A 526 13.43 21.14 22.70
C VAL A 526 13.98 20.89 21.30
N GLN A 527 15.13 21.50 20.99
CA GLN A 527 15.95 21.03 19.87
C GLN A 527 16.55 19.69 20.29
N LEU A 528 16.39 18.66 19.44
CA LEU A 528 17.11 17.39 19.64
C LEU A 528 18.59 17.68 19.83
N THR A 529 19.19 17.11 20.87
CA THR A 529 20.62 17.17 21.09
C THR A 529 21.37 16.39 20.01
N ALA A 530 22.66 16.69 19.82
CA ALA A 530 23.50 15.92 18.91
C ALA A 530 23.55 14.42 19.27
N GLY A 531 23.46 14.09 20.57
CA GLY A 531 23.41 12.71 21.07
C GLY A 531 22.12 11.98 20.70
N GLU A 532 20.95 12.64 20.85
CA GLU A 532 19.65 12.05 20.50
C GLU A 532 19.49 11.84 18.98
N MET A 533 20.02 12.77 18.17
CA MET A 533 20.06 12.58 16.72
C MET A 533 20.95 11.39 16.33
N ALA A 534 22.07 11.21 17.03
CA ALA A 534 22.99 10.09 16.78
C ALA A 534 22.38 8.74 17.21
N SER A 535 21.70 8.68 18.36
CA SER A 535 21.05 7.45 18.85
C SER A 535 19.83 7.03 18.02
N SER A 536 19.29 7.93 17.20
CA SER A 536 18.16 7.67 16.31
C SER A 536 18.55 7.03 14.97
N VAL A 537 19.85 6.97 14.65
CA VAL A 537 20.35 6.44 13.37
C VAL A 537 20.00 4.96 13.14
N PRO A 538 20.10 4.04 14.13
CA PRO A 538 19.66 2.66 13.95
C PRO A 538 18.19 2.55 13.54
N THR A 539 17.30 3.29 14.21
CA THR A 539 15.87 3.34 13.88
C THR A 539 15.61 3.87 12.47
N LEU A 540 16.39 4.86 12.03
CA LEU A 540 16.31 5.36 10.66
C LEU A 540 16.76 4.30 9.64
N LEU A 541 17.87 3.59 9.90
CA LEU A 541 18.35 2.53 9.02
C LEU A 541 17.36 1.35 8.94
N ALA A 542 16.71 0.98 10.04
CA ALA A 542 15.63 -0.01 10.04
C ALA A 542 14.44 0.43 9.16
N LYS A 543 14.04 1.71 9.24
CA LYS A 543 13.00 2.27 8.35
C LYS A 543 13.45 2.26 6.88
N ILE A 544 14.70 2.57 6.58
CA ILE A 544 15.26 2.52 5.21
C ILE A 544 15.25 1.09 4.68
N ARG A 545 15.65 0.10 5.49
CA ARG A 545 15.60 -1.32 5.15
C ARG A 545 14.18 -1.78 4.82
N ARG A 546 13.21 -1.38 5.64
CA ARG A 546 11.79 -1.75 5.49
C ARG A 546 11.10 -1.07 4.31
N LEU A 547 11.32 0.24 4.14
CA LEU A 547 10.59 1.07 3.18
C LEU A 547 11.28 1.16 1.81
N ARG A 548 12.57 0.77 1.73
CA ARG A 548 13.44 0.82 0.55
C ARG A 548 13.26 2.07 -0.33
N PRO A 549 13.27 3.29 0.23
CA PRO A 549 13.11 4.48 -0.58
C PRO A 549 14.31 4.65 -1.51
N ARG A 550 14.10 5.18 -2.70
CA ARG A 550 15.21 5.45 -3.63
C ARG A 550 16.12 6.57 -3.13
N VAL A 551 15.53 7.59 -2.49
CA VAL A 551 16.28 8.66 -1.81
C VAL A 551 15.70 8.96 -0.44
N VAL A 552 16.57 9.10 0.57
CA VAL A 552 16.23 9.76 1.85
C VAL A 552 16.72 11.20 1.81
N CYS A 553 15.78 12.14 1.86
CA CYS A 553 16.07 13.57 1.82
C CYS A 553 15.99 14.19 3.23
N PHE A 554 17.10 14.70 3.74
CA PHE A 554 17.16 15.42 5.00
C PHE A 554 16.80 16.90 4.82
N VAL A 555 15.77 17.35 5.52
CA VAL A 555 15.35 18.76 5.55
C VAL A 555 16.16 19.50 6.62
N GLY A 556 17.38 19.90 6.27
CA GLY A 556 18.29 20.67 7.12
C GLY A 556 19.67 20.03 7.32
N LYS A 557 20.72 20.82 7.06
CA LYS A 557 22.13 20.39 7.12
C LYS A 557 22.63 19.98 8.50
N LEU A 558 22.14 20.62 9.58
CA LEU A 558 22.57 20.28 10.95
C LEU A 558 22.17 18.86 11.34
N MET A 559 20.97 18.43 10.95
CA MET A 559 20.48 17.07 11.18
C MET A 559 21.33 16.07 10.43
N TRP A 560 21.52 16.29 9.13
CA TRP A 560 22.38 15.46 8.31
C TRP A 560 23.79 15.38 8.90
N GLY A 561 24.39 16.48 9.34
CA GLY A 561 25.73 16.49 9.90
C GLY A 561 25.91 15.57 11.11
N ASN A 562 24.88 15.43 11.96
CA ASN A 562 24.91 14.52 13.10
C ASN A 562 24.70 13.06 12.67
N VAL A 563 23.75 12.80 11.76
CA VAL A 563 23.50 11.46 11.22
C VAL A 563 24.71 10.96 10.42
N ALA A 564 25.24 11.77 9.50
CA ALA A 564 26.41 11.47 8.68
C ALA A 564 27.64 11.15 9.53
N ARG A 565 27.81 11.77 10.70
CA ARG A 565 28.93 11.46 11.62
C ARG A 565 28.83 10.03 12.13
N VAL A 566 27.63 9.51 12.37
CA VAL A 566 27.41 8.11 12.78
C VAL A 566 27.57 7.18 11.58
N LEU A 567 26.92 7.51 10.45
CA LEU A 567 26.98 6.70 9.24
C LEU A 567 28.41 6.53 8.71
N LYS A 568 29.24 7.59 8.74
CA LYS A 568 30.65 7.53 8.31
C LYS A 568 31.52 6.62 9.17
N LYS A 569 31.14 6.35 10.42
CA LYS A 569 31.90 5.42 11.30
C LYS A 569 31.71 3.96 10.91
N VAL A 570 30.58 3.65 10.27
CA VAL A 570 30.20 2.29 9.87
C VAL A 570 30.26 2.07 8.37
N ALA A 571 30.40 3.15 7.58
CA ALA A 571 30.47 3.07 6.13
C ALA A 571 31.77 2.40 5.67
N VAL A 572 31.65 1.53 4.69
CA VAL A 572 32.75 0.83 4.03
C VAL A 572 33.10 1.57 2.74
N ALA A 573 34.40 1.69 2.44
CA ALA A 573 34.87 2.26 1.19
C ALA A 573 34.32 1.47 -0.02
N PRO A 574 34.08 2.13 -1.17
CA PRO A 574 33.61 1.42 -2.36
C PRO A 574 34.62 0.33 -2.78
N PRO A 575 34.15 -0.83 -3.25
CA PRO A 575 35.03 -1.89 -3.74
C PRO A 575 35.90 -1.38 -4.89
N GLY A 576 37.23 -1.42 -4.71
CA GLY A 576 38.22 -0.93 -5.69
C GLY A 576 39.12 0.22 -5.20
N ALA A 577 38.90 0.77 -4.00
CA ALA A 577 39.72 1.86 -3.47
C ALA A 577 41.16 1.46 -3.03
N ASP A 578 41.44 0.16 -2.86
CA ASP A 578 42.73 -0.33 -2.34
C ASP A 578 43.84 -0.50 -3.39
N GLN A 579 43.64 -0.11 -4.66
CA GLN A 579 44.70 -0.17 -5.69
C GLN A 579 45.24 1.19 -6.16
N ALA A 580 44.87 2.30 -5.50
CA ALA A 580 45.37 3.63 -5.87
C ALA A 580 46.11 4.33 -4.72
N THR A 581 47.16 3.69 -4.20
CA THR A 581 48.20 4.35 -3.41
C THR A 581 49.58 4.14 -4.02
N SER A 582 49.79 4.62 -5.24
CA SER A 582 51.05 5.29 -5.61
C SER A 582 50.96 5.92 -7.00
N SER A 583 51.46 7.16 -7.09
CA SER A 583 51.74 7.94 -8.31
C SER A 583 50.60 8.78 -8.93
N SER A 584 50.98 10.03 -9.23
CA SER A 584 50.31 11.08 -10.02
C SER A 584 49.28 12.00 -9.33
N ARG A 585 49.77 13.19 -8.98
CA ARG A 585 49.00 14.44 -8.94
C ARG A 585 48.75 14.92 -10.38
N SER A 586 47.50 14.98 -10.84
CA SER A 586 47.01 15.90 -11.91
C SER A 586 45.50 15.70 -12.10
N ALA A 587 44.63 16.62 -11.70
CA ALA A 587 44.09 17.76 -12.48
C ALA A 587 42.81 17.43 -13.28
N SER A 588 41.66 17.97 -12.83
CA SER A 588 40.41 18.04 -13.61
C SER A 588 40.50 19.10 -14.73
N PRO A 589 39.84 18.90 -15.89
CA PRO A 589 39.85 19.87 -16.98
C PRO A 589 38.69 20.86 -16.84
N ALA A 590 39.00 22.15 -16.84
CA ALA A 590 38.04 23.20 -17.18
C ALA A 590 38.70 24.15 -18.19
N THR A 591 38.04 24.26 -19.33
CA THR A 591 38.40 24.98 -20.53
C THR A 591 38.33 26.51 -20.40
N ARG A 592 39.26 27.16 -21.12
CA ARG A 592 39.24 28.49 -21.76
C ARG A 592 39.66 29.76 -20.98
N GLY A 593 40.60 30.47 -21.61
CA GLY A 593 40.54 31.93 -21.79
C GLY A 593 41.67 32.75 -21.16
N LYS A 594 42.77 32.96 -21.89
CA LYS A 594 43.85 33.89 -21.51
C LYS A 594 43.35 35.35 -21.45
N GLY A 595 43.72 36.06 -20.39
CA GLY A 595 43.75 37.52 -20.31
C GLY A 595 44.66 37.98 -19.18
N LYS A 596 45.82 38.55 -19.51
CA LYS A 596 46.80 39.12 -18.55
C LYS A 596 46.27 40.44 -17.97
N GLY A 597 46.35 40.62 -16.65
CA GLY A 597 46.11 41.91 -15.98
C GLY A 597 46.51 41.88 -14.50
N LYS A 598 47.34 42.84 -14.09
CA LYS A 598 48.11 42.88 -12.82
C LYS A 598 47.24 43.08 -11.56
N GLY A 599 47.58 42.32 -10.51
CA GLY A 599 47.66 42.72 -9.09
C GLY A 599 46.52 43.49 -8.42
N ARG A 600 45.81 42.84 -7.48
CA ARG A 600 45.34 43.50 -6.24
C ARG A 600 45.02 42.48 -5.13
N LYS A 601 45.35 42.87 -3.90
CA LYS A 601 45.38 42.11 -2.64
C LYS A 601 44.10 41.30 -2.36
N GLY A 602 44.29 40.11 -1.77
CA GLY A 602 43.31 39.06 -1.58
C GLY A 602 42.04 39.46 -0.82
N ARG A 603 40.90 39.15 -1.44
CA ARG A 603 39.57 39.13 -0.84
C ARG A 603 39.33 37.68 -0.35
N LYS A 604 39.06 37.49 0.95
CA LYS A 604 38.62 36.18 1.48
C LYS A 604 37.46 35.67 0.62
N GLY A 605 37.62 34.48 0.03
CA GLY A 605 36.63 33.87 -0.86
C GLY A 605 35.26 33.80 -0.20
N LYS A 606 34.23 34.22 -0.94
CA LYS A 606 32.83 34.08 -0.56
C LYS A 606 32.54 32.58 -0.47
N LYS A 607 32.30 32.03 0.73
CA LYS A 607 31.90 30.62 0.90
C LYS A 607 30.68 30.35 0.02
N ASP A 608 30.71 29.24 -0.73
CA ASP A 608 29.57 28.80 -1.51
C ASP A 608 28.39 28.57 -0.56
N LYS A 609 27.28 29.27 -0.79
CA LYS A 609 26.09 29.21 0.05
C LYS A 609 25.45 27.81 0.04
N ASN A 610 25.69 27.04 -1.03
CA ASN A 610 25.14 25.70 -1.23
C ASN A 610 26.07 24.58 -0.72
N GLU A 611 27.23 24.92 -0.15
CA GLU A 611 28.19 23.95 0.38
C GLU A 611 27.51 22.97 1.36
N GLY A 612 27.54 21.67 1.06
CA GLY A 612 26.98 20.60 1.90
C GLY A 612 25.48 20.36 1.78
N TYR A 613 24.82 20.96 0.78
CA TYR A 613 23.51 20.54 0.28
C TYR A 613 23.67 19.66 -0.97
N GLY A 614 22.61 18.96 -1.38
CA GLY A 614 22.65 18.06 -2.53
C GLY A 614 22.85 16.59 -2.16
N LEU A 615 23.24 15.80 -3.17
CA LEU A 615 23.52 14.37 -3.05
C LEU A 615 24.75 14.15 -2.17
N GLN A 616 24.69 13.15 -1.29
CA GLN A 616 25.73 12.90 -0.30
C GLN A 616 26.57 11.68 -0.68
N PRO A 617 27.86 11.63 -0.28
CA PRO A 617 28.78 10.55 -0.65
C PRO A 617 28.59 9.29 0.20
N LEU A 618 27.34 8.98 0.54
CA LEU A 618 26.93 7.81 1.32
C LEU A 618 25.72 7.18 0.64
N LYS A 619 25.68 5.85 0.61
CA LYS A 619 24.53 5.09 0.16
C LYS A 619 24.30 3.86 1.03
N VAL A 620 23.10 3.33 0.98
CA VAL A 620 22.76 2.01 1.52
C VAL A 620 22.56 1.09 0.34
N VAL A 621 23.19 -0.08 0.36
CA VAL A 621 22.96 -1.15 -0.62
C VAL A 621 22.05 -2.19 0.03
N HIS A 622 21.00 -2.60 -0.67
CA HIS A 622 20.09 -3.65 -0.21
C HIS A 622 20.58 -5.01 -0.72
N ASP A 623 20.36 -6.07 0.06
CA ASP A 623 20.74 -7.45 -0.33
C ASP A 623 20.16 -7.82 -1.70
N ALA A 624 20.91 -8.63 -2.46
CA ALA A 624 20.67 -8.94 -3.87
C ALA A 624 19.19 -9.31 -4.12
N ALA A 625 18.53 -8.50 -4.95
CA ALA A 625 17.18 -8.74 -5.41
C ALA A 625 17.15 -8.70 -6.94
N GLU A 626 16.27 -9.52 -7.49
CA GLU A 626 15.91 -9.65 -8.91
C GLU A 626 15.49 -8.30 -9.53
N ASP A 627 15.31 -8.31 -10.86
CA ASP A 627 15.10 -7.12 -11.68
C ASP A 627 13.94 -6.23 -11.19
N GLY A 628 14.21 -4.92 -11.07
CA GLY A 628 13.21 -3.89 -10.75
C GLY A 628 13.19 -3.37 -9.30
N ALA A 629 13.84 -4.03 -8.33
CA ALA A 629 13.91 -3.54 -6.95
C ALA A 629 14.89 -2.35 -6.78
N VAL A 630 14.62 -1.45 -5.81
CA VAL A 630 15.58 -0.39 -5.43
C VAL A 630 16.84 -1.04 -4.84
N ARG A 631 17.90 -1.12 -5.66
CA ARG A 631 19.19 -1.73 -5.29
C ARG A 631 19.97 -0.89 -4.28
N GLU A 632 19.83 0.42 -4.35
CA GLU A 632 20.50 1.36 -3.46
C GLU A 632 19.58 2.50 -3.03
N THR A 633 19.71 2.92 -1.76
CA THR A 633 19.10 4.13 -1.23
C THR A 633 20.15 5.20 -1.09
N LEU A 634 19.93 6.35 -1.72
CA LEU A 634 20.83 7.50 -1.68
C LEU A 634 20.43 8.50 -0.60
N PHE A 635 21.39 9.25 -0.09
CA PHE A 635 21.13 10.34 0.86
C PHE A 635 21.25 11.71 0.18
N PHE A 636 20.27 12.57 0.43
CA PHE A 636 20.22 13.93 -0.11
C PHE A 636 19.93 14.94 1.00
N VAL A 637 20.43 16.17 0.87
CA VAL A 637 20.23 17.22 1.87
C VAL A 637 19.72 18.50 1.21
N VAL A 638 18.61 19.02 1.73
CA VAL A 638 18.06 20.33 1.37
C VAL A 638 18.15 21.29 2.57
N PRO A 639 18.03 22.61 2.35
CA PRO A 639 17.98 23.58 3.44
C PRO A 639 16.78 23.35 4.36
N SER A 640 16.83 23.94 5.54
CA SER A 640 15.65 23.94 6.41
C SER A 640 14.50 24.66 5.71
N SER A 641 13.32 24.06 5.75
CA SER A 641 12.09 24.67 5.25
C SER A 641 11.58 25.83 6.11
N SER A 642 12.21 26.10 7.27
CA SER A 642 11.86 27.22 8.15
C SER A 642 12.15 28.57 7.48
N PRO A 643 11.20 29.53 7.49
CA PRO A 643 11.40 30.87 6.92
C PRO A 643 12.45 31.68 7.71
N ARG A 644 12.78 31.25 8.94
CA ARG A 644 13.78 31.90 9.80
C ARG A 644 15.23 31.66 9.33
N VAL A 645 15.44 30.70 8.43
CA VAL A 645 16.76 30.46 7.84
C VAL A 645 16.94 31.42 6.68
N VAL A 646 17.37 32.65 6.99
CA VAL A 646 17.52 33.76 6.04
C VAL A 646 18.64 33.54 5.01
N SER A 647 19.52 32.57 5.23
CA SER A 647 20.60 32.23 4.30
C SER A 647 20.10 31.56 3.01
N HIS A 648 18.88 31.02 3.02
CA HIS A 648 18.20 30.48 1.83
C HIS A 648 16.75 30.95 1.87
N GLN A 649 16.40 31.85 0.96
CA GLN A 649 15.02 32.31 0.79
C GLN A 649 14.17 31.23 0.10
N LEU A 650 12.87 31.45 -0.07
CA LEU A 650 11.98 30.45 -0.67
C LEU A 650 12.49 29.95 -2.02
N ASP A 651 12.92 30.85 -2.91
CA ASP A 651 13.39 30.48 -4.25
C ASP A 651 14.67 29.63 -4.20
N ASP A 652 15.63 29.98 -3.34
CA ASP A 652 16.83 29.17 -3.11
C ASP A 652 16.50 27.75 -2.61
N LYS A 653 15.44 27.61 -1.79
CA LYS A 653 14.97 26.29 -1.31
C LYS A 653 14.30 25.50 -2.43
N VAL A 654 13.49 26.17 -3.25
CA VAL A 654 12.81 25.56 -4.39
C VAL A 654 13.85 25.00 -5.37
N GLU A 655 14.92 25.73 -5.67
CA GLU A 655 16.02 25.26 -6.53
C GLU A 655 16.64 23.95 -6.02
N LEU A 656 16.90 23.84 -4.71
CA LEU A 656 17.48 22.63 -4.12
C LEU A 656 16.48 21.45 -4.05
N PHE A 657 15.18 21.71 -3.92
CA PHE A 657 14.14 20.68 -4.06
C PHE A 657 13.96 20.25 -5.53
N ALA A 658 14.14 21.16 -6.49
CA ALA A 658 14.15 20.83 -7.91
C ALA A 658 15.37 19.98 -8.28
N LEU A 659 16.54 20.30 -7.71
CA LEU A 659 17.74 19.47 -7.85
C LEU A 659 17.53 18.06 -7.24
N LEU A 660 16.86 17.95 -6.09
CA LEU A 660 16.48 16.66 -5.52
C LEU A 660 15.63 15.85 -6.52
N LYS A 661 14.60 16.47 -7.11
CA LYS A 661 13.75 15.83 -8.12
C LYS A 661 14.57 15.35 -9.31
N GLU A 662 15.45 16.20 -9.84
CA GLU A 662 16.33 15.85 -10.97
C GLU A 662 17.21 14.64 -10.66
N GLN A 663 17.85 14.62 -9.49
CA GLN A 663 18.74 13.54 -9.07
C GLN A 663 17.98 12.23 -8.82
N VAL A 664 16.76 12.30 -8.29
CA VAL A 664 15.84 11.16 -8.17
C VAL A 664 15.47 10.61 -9.56
N ASP A 665 15.19 11.49 -10.53
CA ASP A 665 14.87 11.10 -11.90
C ASP A 665 16.09 10.51 -12.63
N GLN A 666 17.31 10.95 -12.33
CA GLN A 666 18.56 10.32 -12.80
C GLN A 666 18.78 8.94 -12.17
N ALA A 667 18.58 8.80 -10.85
CA ALA A 667 18.67 7.51 -10.15
C ALA A 667 17.64 6.49 -10.66
N LYS A 668 16.41 6.92 -10.97
CA LYS A 668 15.37 6.08 -11.60
C LYS A 668 15.81 5.50 -12.95
N ARG A 669 16.56 6.27 -13.73
CA ARG A 669 17.04 5.89 -15.07
C ARG A 669 18.34 5.10 -15.03
N GLY A 670 18.94 4.88 -13.85
CA GLY A 670 20.24 4.20 -13.72
C GLY A 670 21.42 4.97 -14.31
N VAL A 671 21.28 6.28 -14.55
CA VAL A 671 22.33 7.13 -15.17
C VAL A 671 23.14 7.93 -14.15
N LEU A 672 22.79 7.82 -12.87
CA LEU A 672 23.51 8.48 -11.79
C LEU A 672 24.69 7.61 -11.37
N ASP A 673 25.92 8.11 -11.52
CA ASP A 673 27.10 7.42 -11.01
C ASP A 673 27.13 7.48 -9.48
N THR A 674 27.10 6.31 -8.84
CA THR A 674 27.17 6.16 -7.38
C THR A 674 28.32 5.24 -6.97
N SER A 675 29.23 4.92 -7.89
CA SER A 675 30.38 4.02 -7.65
C SER A 675 31.38 4.59 -6.65
N TYR A 676 31.49 5.92 -6.57
CA TYR A 676 32.37 6.63 -5.65
C TYR A 676 31.83 6.74 -4.21
N MET A 677 30.58 6.35 -3.96
CA MET A 677 29.93 6.53 -2.65
C MET A 677 30.29 5.42 -1.66
N SER A 678 30.55 5.78 -0.41
CA SER A 678 30.77 4.79 0.65
C SER A 678 29.45 4.09 1.03
N VAL A 679 29.52 2.78 1.25
CA VAL A 679 28.36 1.94 1.53
C VAL A 679 28.15 1.82 3.02
N VAL A 680 27.00 2.28 3.51
CA VAL A 680 26.55 2.04 4.88
C VAL A 680 25.94 0.65 4.95
N PRO A 681 26.52 -0.30 5.71
CA PRO A 681 25.95 -1.62 5.86
C PRO A 681 24.63 -1.54 6.63
N LEU A 682 23.62 -2.25 6.15
CA LEU A 682 22.46 -2.60 6.97
C LEU A 682 22.86 -3.81 7.80
N ALA A 683 22.90 -3.68 9.12
CA ALA A 683 23.20 -4.83 9.98
C ALA A 683 22.26 -6.00 9.65
N SER A 684 22.82 -7.20 9.46
CA SER A 684 22.06 -8.44 9.59
C SER A 684 21.56 -8.52 11.04
N GLU A 685 20.27 -8.76 11.24
CA GLU A 685 19.77 -9.12 12.57
C GLU A 685 20.32 -10.48 13.01
#